data_AF-A0A9W8L8Y9-F1
#
_entry.id   AF-A0A9W8L8Y9-F1
#
_cell.length_a   1.000
_cell.length_b   1.000
_cell.length_c   1.000
_cell.angle_alpha   90.00
_cell.angle_beta   90.00
_cell.angle_gamma   90.00
#
_symmetry.space_group_name_H-M   'P 1'
#
loop_
_entity.id
_entity.type
_entity.pdbx_description
1 polymer ?
#
loop_
_entity_poly.entity_id
_entity_poly.type
_entity_poly.pdbx_seq_one_letter_code
_entity_poly.pdbx_strand_id
1 'polypeptide(L)'
;MSLSASDTPHGSSILFYLNGQRVVVDRPDLDMTLLQYLRSTGLTGTKLGCGEGGCGACTVMISRYDIDESRIIHASVNACLCPLATVDGKHVITVEGLGTSARPHPVQERIALLHGSQCGFCTPGFVMSLYTLLRNNSNPTEHEIEECFDGNLCRCTGYRPILDAAKTFADMAWKQGTVAADGSVHITEPNTKGGCGIDGCCRLQKSPDAEVTIVHDPTKAPTSIAGGCCKGLESDSSCCKSQKRHDSGVAECNDVNQAEADKAAVISKFQRYDPTQDLIFPPFLIRYAKHMTSDTEPQMRPLDITSTDPQSWCKRYLRPLTLSGLLTALEQHPDAKLVAGNSRVGVDIKLKRSRFATQIYVNDIPELRQISETPEGITFGANITMARFERILDEFGAKYGAQRTQSLAALRKNLRYIAGSQIRNVATIAGNIVTASPISDLNPVFLAAGATLTLASANGERCVPMSEFFLGYRRTAMQPGEVLVSVTVPFNAEGEVIGAFKQAKRKEDDIAIVTCGLRVRVDENQRVVDAAFAYGGVAPTTVLAHAAAEAAVGSTWGDRSVLDRVLGACQQELQLDYAVPGGMAEYRMALTTSFLFKFWAVSCSALGITCAESLLAHELGYEERVVSKARQEYASVKDRAIVGKGVAHLAALKQVTGEARYVDDIPALAGELHVGLVLSTRAHARILSIDAELALALSGVVRVLTARDVPGENHWNVFKDEEILPTDTVHYYGQPLALVLATTQKLAQDAARLVSVSYEDLPAVLSIRDAVAKSSFYDESRRLINGDVDAALAAADLVLEGESYCGGQEHFYMETIGAVAVPKGEDGEMDLFATTQNPSGVQMAVAEVLGVPASRIVCRVKRMGGGFGGKESRSVPIAAFAALGAHHTGRSVRISLDRNEDMQTSGQRHPFFGKWTVGVTKEGRILGLRARIYSNGGFSHDLSISVMGHALGHLDNCYRIPATDFVGRVCRTNTQSNTAFRSFGACQAMFLSESMLCEVADRLGLAVETLREINLYEPGDITPFSQKLVGWNVPRMWGQLKAKAQYDERRQAVDEFNKHSTHRKRGLTMLPTRFGTSFDVKHLNQGMALVHVYMDGSVLVAHGGTEMGQGLHTKMAMVAAETL
;
A
#
# COMPACT_ATOMS: atom_id res chain seq x y z
N MET A 1 -26.87 -31.07 15.85
CA MET A 1 -28.29 -31.44 15.97
C MET A 1 -29.03 -30.82 14.81
N SER A 2 -29.90 -31.57 14.12
CA SER A 2 -30.71 -31.04 13.02
C SER A 2 -31.98 -30.38 13.56
N LEU A 3 -32.22 -29.11 13.22
CA LEU A 3 -33.49 -28.44 13.44
C LEU A 3 -34.19 -28.24 12.09
N SER A 4 -35.52 -28.42 12.09
CA SER A 4 -36.38 -28.39 10.91
C SER A 4 -36.58 -26.97 10.38
N ALA A 5 -36.61 -26.83 9.05
CA ALA A 5 -36.57 -25.54 8.35
C ALA A 5 -37.95 -24.90 8.08
N SER A 6 -38.93 -25.04 8.98
CA SER A 6 -40.34 -24.74 8.68
C SER A 6 -40.93 -23.44 9.24
N ASP A 7 -40.33 -22.77 10.22
CA ASP A 7 -40.99 -21.70 10.99
C ASP A 7 -40.17 -20.40 11.16
N THR A 8 -39.32 -20.04 10.19
CA THR A 8 -38.67 -18.71 10.17
C THR A 8 -39.56 -17.65 9.50
N PRO A 9 -39.85 -16.51 10.17
CA PRO A 9 -40.55 -15.39 9.54
C PRO A 9 -39.85 -14.93 8.27
N HIS A 10 -40.62 -14.76 7.18
CA HIS A 10 -40.13 -14.37 5.86
C HIS A 10 -39.55 -12.94 5.84
N GLY A 11 -38.36 -12.73 6.39
CA GLY A 11 -37.71 -11.41 6.46
C GLY A 11 -36.24 -11.42 6.90
N SER A 12 -35.86 -12.39 7.74
CA SER A 12 -34.74 -12.25 8.67
C SER A 12 -33.46 -13.05 8.34
N SER A 13 -33.40 -13.75 7.21
CA SER A 13 -32.26 -14.56 6.79
C SER A 13 -31.66 -14.10 5.46
N ILE A 14 -30.36 -14.32 5.29
CA ILE A 14 -29.61 -14.07 4.05
C ILE A 14 -29.14 -15.40 3.43
N LEU A 15 -29.13 -15.46 2.11
CA LEU A 15 -28.69 -16.61 1.33
C LEU A 15 -27.62 -16.17 0.32
N PHE A 16 -26.46 -16.83 0.34
CA PHE A 16 -25.39 -16.58 -0.61
C PHE A 16 -24.62 -17.87 -0.93
N TYR A 17 -23.65 -17.78 -1.83
CA TYR A 17 -22.73 -18.89 -2.11
C TYR A 17 -21.32 -18.52 -1.68
N LEU A 18 -20.61 -19.46 -1.05
CA LEU A 18 -19.22 -19.32 -0.61
C LEU A 18 -18.39 -20.44 -1.23
N ASN A 19 -17.42 -20.09 -2.07
CA ASN A 19 -16.56 -21.05 -2.79
C ASN A 19 -17.37 -22.16 -3.53
N GLY A 20 -18.56 -21.80 -4.03
CA GLY A 20 -19.47 -22.72 -4.75
C GLY A 20 -20.46 -23.49 -3.87
N GLN A 21 -20.33 -23.41 -2.54
CA GLN A 21 -21.27 -24.01 -1.59
C GLN A 21 -22.38 -23.03 -1.19
N ARG A 22 -23.62 -23.49 -1.08
CA ARG A 22 -24.76 -22.67 -0.63
C ARG A 22 -24.67 -22.44 0.88
N VAL A 23 -24.81 -21.18 1.29
CA VAL A 23 -24.80 -20.74 2.69
C VAL A 23 -26.10 -20.00 2.98
N VAL A 24 -26.70 -20.29 4.13
CA VAL A 24 -27.84 -19.55 4.69
C VAL A 24 -27.43 -19.11 6.09
N VAL A 25 -27.64 -17.82 6.41
CA VAL A 25 -27.41 -17.26 7.74
C VAL A 25 -28.72 -16.68 8.24
N ASP A 26 -29.32 -17.34 9.22
CA ASP A 26 -30.52 -16.86 9.89
C ASP A 26 -30.17 -15.79 10.93
N ARG A 27 -30.82 -14.63 10.87
CA ARG A 27 -30.57 -13.47 11.75
C ARG A 27 -29.08 -13.11 11.84
N PRO A 28 -28.44 -12.72 10.71
CA PRO A 28 -27.02 -12.36 10.71
C PRO A 28 -26.74 -11.17 11.65
N ASP A 29 -25.56 -11.17 12.28
CA ASP A 29 -25.05 -10.00 13.00
C ASP A 29 -24.86 -8.84 12.01
N LEU A 30 -25.58 -7.75 12.25
CA LEU A 30 -25.65 -6.58 11.38
C LEU A 30 -24.40 -5.68 11.49
N ASP A 31 -23.59 -5.84 12.55
CA ASP A 31 -22.30 -5.17 12.67
C ASP A 31 -21.15 -5.99 12.03
N MET A 32 -21.41 -7.26 11.68
CA MET A 32 -20.37 -8.17 11.20
C MET A 32 -19.96 -7.88 9.75
N THR A 33 -18.65 -7.79 9.52
CA THR A 33 -18.07 -7.73 8.18
C THR A 33 -17.91 -9.11 7.57
N LEU A 34 -17.90 -9.19 6.23
CA LEU A 34 -17.62 -10.42 5.49
C LEU A 34 -16.27 -11.04 5.92
N LEU A 35 -15.24 -10.22 6.19
CA LEU A 35 -13.95 -10.70 6.68
C LEU A 35 -14.06 -11.43 8.02
N GLN A 36 -14.80 -10.86 8.98
CA GLN A 36 -15.02 -11.50 10.29
C GLN A 36 -15.79 -12.82 10.12
N TYR A 37 -16.82 -12.83 9.28
CA TYR A 37 -17.58 -14.05 8.98
C TYR A 37 -16.67 -15.15 8.40
N LEU A 38 -15.94 -14.86 7.31
CA LEU A 38 -15.04 -15.82 6.67
C LEU A 38 -14.03 -16.42 7.66
N ARG A 39 -13.37 -15.57 8.45
CA ARG A 39 -12.39 -16.02 9.46
C ARG A 39 -13.04 -16.86 10.55
N SER A 40 -14.24 -16.51 11.01
CA SER A 40 -15.00 -17.28 12.01
C SER A 40 -15.40 -18.68 11.53
N THR A 41 -15.62 -18.87 10.22
CA THR A 41 -15.87 -20.20 9.62
C THR A 41 -14.60 -21.03 9.38
N GLY A 42 -13.41 -20.52 9.72
CA GLY A 42 -12.12 -21.19 9.55
C GLY A 42 -11.41 -20.91 8.21
N LEU A 43 -12.05 -20.15 7.30
CA LEU A 43 -11.45 -19.63 6.06
C LEU A 43 -10.56 -18.42 6.38
N THR A 44 -9.40 -18.71 6.95
CA THR A 44 -8.46 -17.71 7.44
C THR A 44 -7.53 -17.15 6.35
N GLY A 45 -7.62 -17.63 5.10
CA GLY A 45 -6.75 -17.21 4.00
C GLY A 45 -6.87 -15.72 3.68
N THR A 46 -8.09 -15.17 3.74
CA THR A 46 -8.34 -13.72 3.67
C THR A 46 -7.91 -13.05 4.98
N LYS A 47 -7.05 -12.01 4.91
CA LYS A 47 -6.36 -11.43 6.07
C LYS A 47 -6.83 -10.02 6.43
N LEU A 48 -6.75 -9.66 7.71
CA LEU A 48 -6.91 -8.27 8.19
C LEU A 48 -5.54 -7.58 8.21
N GLY A 49 -5.34 -6.54 7.38
CA GLY A 49 -4.10 -5.76 7.34
C GLY A 49 -4.22 -4.28 7.75
N CYS A 50 -5.40 -3.66 7.55
CA CYS A 50 -5.68 -2.26 7.93
C CYS A 50 -7.09 -2.01 8.46
N GLY A 51 -8.11 -2.68 7.92
CA GLY A 51 -9.53 -2.45 8.31
C GLY A 51 -10.22 -1.28 7.60
N GLU A 52 -9.52 -0.56 6.71
CA GLU A 52 -9.98 0.68 6.06
C GLU A 52 -9.92 0.66 4.51
N GLY A 53 -9.68 -0.52 3.90
CA GLY A 53 -9.67 -0.71 2.44
C GLY A 53 -8.31 -0.60 1.77
N GLY A 54 -7.48 0.39 2.14
CA GLY A 54 -6.23 0.76 1.45
C GLY A 54 -5.04 -0.21 1.50
N CYS A 55 -5.22 -1.51 1.82
CA CYS A 55 -4.12 -2.48 1.81
C CYS A 55 -4.34 -3.73 0.94
N GLY A 56 -5.58 -4.02 0.53
CA GLY A 56 -5.91 -5.17 -0.33
C GLY A 56 -5.71 -6.57 0.27
N ALA A 57 -5.13 -6.72 1.48
CA ALA A 57 -4.89 -8.03 2.10
C ALA A 57 -6.18 -8.85 2.38
N CYS A 58 -7.33 -8.15 2.43
CA CYS A 58 -8.66 -8.74 2.60
C CYS A 58 -9.44 -8.89 1.27
N THR A 59 -8.78 -8.79 0.11
CA THR A 59 -9.48 -8.89 -1.19
C THR A 59 -10.09 -10.27 -1.36
N VAL A 60 -11.36 -10.29 -1.76
CA VAL A 60 -12.12 -11.46 -2.23
C VAL A 60 -12.79 -11.11 -3.55
N MET A 61 -13.23 -12.10 -4.32
CA MET A 61 -14.07 -11.86 -5.49
C MET A 61 -15.54 -12.07 -5.12
N ILE A 62 -16.40 -11.09 -5.42
CA ILE A 62 -17.85 -11.20 -5.31
C ILE A 62 -18.42 -11.22 -6.72
N SER A 63 -19.16 -12.28 -7.03
CA SER A 63 -19.87 -12.44 -8.30
C SER A 63 -21.37 -12.26 -8.09
N ARG A 64 -22.05 -11.57 -9.01
CA ARG A 64 -23.52 -11.41 -9.01
C ARG A 64 -24.06 -11.40 -10.44
N TYR A 65 -25.32 -11.77 -10.60
CA TYR A 65 -26.05 -11.46 -11.84
C TYR A 65 -26.54 -10.02 -11.76
N ASP A 66 -26.22 -9.19 -12.76
CA ASP A 66 -26.76 -7.84 -12.91
C ASP A 66 -27.93 -7.89 -13.89
N ILE A 67 -29.08 -7.34 -13.48
CA ILE A 67 -30.31 -7.38 -14.27
C ILE A 67 -30.25 -6.37 -15.41
N ASP A 68 -29.81 -5.14 -15.14
CA ASP A 68 -29.69 -4.06 -16.13
C ASP A 68 -28.64 -4.35 -17.20
N GLU A 69 -27.49 -4.94 -16.84
CA GLU A 69 -26.48 -5.42 -17.82
C GLU A 69 -26.76 -6.86 -18.32
N SER A 70 -27.80 -7.54 -17.80
CA SER A 70 -28.23 -8.91 -18.12
C SER A 70 -27.13 -10.00 -18.08
N ARG A 71 -26.04 -9.76 -17.34
CA ARG A 71 -24.83 -10.59 -17.33
C ARG A 71 -24.28 -10.81 -15.92
N ILE A 72 -23.33 -11.74 -15.79
CA ILE A 72 -22.58 -11.93 -14.53
C ILE A 72 -21.48 -10.86 -14.43
N ILE A 73 -21.37 -10.24 -13.26
CA ILE A 73 -20.33 -9.28 -12.90
C ILE A 73 -19.39 -9.95 -11.89
N HIS A 74 -18.08 -9.91 -12.15
CA HIS A 74 -17.04 -10.37 -11.22
C HIS A 74 -16.29 -9.14 -10.66
N ALA A 75 -16.41 -8.89 -9.36
CA ALA A 75 -15.84 -7.71 -8.71
C ALA A 75 -14.87 -8.09 -7.58
N SER A 76 -13.70 -7.47 -7.54
CA SER A 76 -12.79 -7.55 -6.40
C SER A 76 -13.32 -6.62 -5.31
N VAL A 77 -13.35 -7.06 -4.06
CA VAL A 77 -13.94 -6.32 -2.93
C VAL A 77 -13.10 -6.49 -1.67
N ASN A 78 -12.94 -5.42 -0.89
CA ASN A 78 -12.32 -5.49 0.44
C ASN A 78 -13.30 -6.10 1.46
N ALA A 79 -13.07 -7.35 1.86
CA ALA A 79 -13.95 -8.04 2.82
C ALA A 79 -14.04 -7.35 4.19
N CYS A 80 -13.06 -6.51 4.58
CA CYS A 80 -13.08 -5.75 5.84
C CYS A 80 -14.08 -4.58 5.85
N LEU A 81 -14.55 -4.12 4.69
CA LEU A 81 -15.54 -3.03 4.59
C LEU A 81 -16.90 -3.51 4.05
N CYS A 82 -17.01 -4.74 3.55
CA CYS A 82 -18.27 -5.34 3.10
C CYS A 82 -19.07 -5.85 4.31
N PRO A 83 -20.26 -5.30 4.64
CA PRO A 83 -21.11 -5.86 5.69
C PRO A 83 -21.69 -7.22 5.26
N LEU A 84 -21.80 -8.17 6.19
CA LEU A 84 -22.26 -9.53 5.90
C LEU A 84 -23.65 -9.55 5.24
N ALA A 85 -24.59 -8.73 5.72
CA ALA A 85 -25.93 -8.64 5.14
C ALA A 85 -25.95 -8.27 3.64
N THR A 86 -24.89 -7.62 3.13
CA THR A 86 -24.81 -7.20 1.71
C THR A 86 -24.41 -8.32 0.75
N VAL A 87 -24.05 -9.53 1.21
CA VAL A 87 -23.73 -10.65 0.29
C VAL A 87 -24.94 -11.51 -0.12
N ASP A 88 -26.14 -11.21 0.39
CA ASP A 88 -27.37 -11.89 -0.04
C ASP A 88 -27.54 -11.86 -1.57
N GLY A 89 -27.85 -13.02 -2.16
CA GLY A 89 -27.98 -13.20 -3.61
C GLY A 89 -26.66 -13.25 -4.40
N LYS A 90 -25.50 -13.32 -3.73
CA LYS A 90 -24.18 -13.22 -4.38
C LYS A 90 -23.33 -14.48 -4.17
N HIS A 91 -22.24 -14.60 -4.92
CA HIS A 91 -21.25 -15.67 -4.81
C HIS A 91 -19.91 -15.08 -4.42
N VAL A 92 -19.51 -15.33 -3.17
CA VAL A 92 -18.20 -14.97 -2.60
C VAL A 92 -17.20 -16.08 -2.92
N ILE A 93 -16.05 -15.71 -3.46
CA ILE A 93 -14.91 -16.59 -3.71
C ILE A 93 -13.70 -16.03 -2.95
N THR A 94 -13.12 -16.87 -2.10
CA THR A 94 -11.90 -16.59 -1.32
C THR A 94 -10.70 -17.31 -1.92
N VAL A 95 -9.50 -17.07 -1.38
CA VAL A 95 -8.25 -17.67 -1.88
C VAL A 95 -8.25 -19.20 -1.84
N GLU A 96 -8.91 -19.78 -0.83
CA GLU A 96 -9.11 -21.22 -0.66
C GLU A 96 -10.05 -21.82 -1.72
N GLY A 97 -10.91 -21.01 -2.34
CA GLY A 97 -11.83 -21.43 -3.39
C GLY A 97 -11.15 -21.74 -4.73
N LEU A 98 -9.91 -21.26 -4.94
CA LEU A 98 -9.17 -21.50 -6.17
C LEU A 98 -8.38 -22.82 -6.17
N GLY A 99 -7.90 -23.27 -5.00
CA GLY A 99 -6.97 -24.38 -4.93
C GLY A 99 -6.24 -24.52 -3.60
N THR A 100 -5.34 -25.51 -3.55
CA THR A 100 -4.56 -25.90 -2.36
C THR A 100 -3.08 -26.02 -2.73
N SER A 101 -2.16 -26.10 -1.76
CA SER A 101 -0.72 -26.23 -2.05
C SER A 101 -0.36 -27.54 -2.77
N ALA A 102 -1.24 -28.55 -2.75
CA ALA A 102 -1.09 -29.79 -3.54
C ALA A 102 -1.70 -29.70 -4.95
N ARG A 103 -2.70 -28.82 -5.15
CA ARG A 103 -3.35 -28.54 -6.44
C ARG A 103 -3.65 -27.03 -6.52
N PRO A 104 -2.65 -26.20 -6.82
CA PRO A 104 -2.80 -24.75 -6.88
C PRO A 104 -3.44 -24.33 -8.20
N HIS A 105 -4.22 -23.26 -8.17
CA HIS A 105 -4.64 -22.57 -9.40
C HIS A 105 -3.41 -21.94 -10.09
N PRO A 106 -3.35 -21.80 -11.43
CA PRO A 106 -2.20 -21.20 -12.12
C PRO A 106 -1.76 -19.83 -11.55
N VAL A 107 -2.68 -18.97 -11.12
CA VAL A 107 -2.33 -17.70 -10.43
C VAL A 107 -1.53 -17.93 -9.15
N GLN A 108 -1.91 -18.94 -8.36
CA GLN A 108 -1.24 -19.31 -7.11
C GLN A 108 0.14 -19.91 -7.42
N GLU A 109 0.20 -20.87 -8.34
CA GLU A 109 1.43 -21.54 -8.78
C GLU A 109 2.49 -20.52 -9.23
N ARG A 110 2.14 -19.62 -10.15
CA ARG A 110 3.09 -18.66 -10.73
C ARG A 110 3.59 -17.64 -9.71
N ILE A 111 2.72 -17.10 -8.86
CA ILE A 111 3.11 -16.16 -7.80
C ILE A 111 4.02 -16.84 -6.75
N ALA A 112 3.77 -18.11 -6.42
CA ALA A 112 4.62 -18.84 -5.48
C ALA A 112 6.00 -19.17 -6.07
N LEU A 113 6.04 -19.72 -7.28
CA LEU A 113 7.25 -20.27 -7.87
C LEU A 113 8.15 -19.21 -8.53
N LEU A 114 7.63 -18.03 -8.89
CA LEU A 114 8.42 -16.86 -9.31
C LEU A 114 8.71 -15.88 -8.15
N HIS A 115 8.80 -16.40 -6.91
CA HIS A 115 9.22 -15.64 -5.72
C HIS A 115 8.36 -14.41 -5.37
N GLY A 116 7.11 -14.36 -5.85
CA GLY A 116 6.14 -13.31 -5.54
C GLY A 116 5.62 -13.31 -4.09
N SER A 117 6.05 -14.26 -3.26
CA SER A 117 5.73 -14.32 -1.84
C SER A 117 6.98 -14.40 -0.95
N GLN A 118 7.00 -13.57 0.10
CA GLN A 118 8.01 -13.57 1.16
C GLN A 118 7.36 -13.86 2.51
N CYS A 119 6.85 -12.84 3.22
CA CYS A 119 6.14 -13.06 4.50
C CYS A 119 4.79 -13.75 4.29
N GLY A 120 4.16 -13.55 3.13
CA GLY A 120 2.95 -14.23 2.65
C GLY A 120 1.63 -13.59 3.04
N PHE A 121 1.61 -12.63 3.96
CA PHE A 121 0.35 -12.14 4.53
C PHE A 121 -0.48 -11.28 3.56
N CYS A 122 0.15 -10.54 2.65
CA CYS A 122 -0.55 -9.81 1.59
C CYS A 122 -0.89 -10.69 0.37
N THR A 123 -0.25 -11.85 0.23
CA THR A 123 -0.25 -12.65 -1.01
C THR A 123 -1.65 -13.14 -1.43
N PRO A 124 -2.55 -13.59 -0.52
CA PRO A 124 -3.94 -13.88 -0.85
C PRO A 124 -4.66 -12.72 -1.53
N GLY A 125 -4.42 -11.48 -1.09
CA GLY A 125 -4.99 -10.28 -1.68
C GLY A 125 -4.57 -10.06 -3.14
N PHE A 126 -3.28 -10.26 -3.44
CA PHE A 126 -2.76 -10.17 -4.82
C PHE A 126 -3.29 -11.30 -5.71
N VAL A 127 -3.38 -12.53 -5.19
CA VAL A 127 -4.00 -13.67 -5.90
C VAL A 127 -5.44 -13.34 -6.28
N MET A 128 -6.25 -12.81 -5.35
CA MET A 128 -7.64 -12.48 -5.63
C MET A 128 -7.82 -11.30 -6.60
N SER A 129 -6.97 -10.27 -6.55
CA SER A 129 -7.01 -9.17 -7.52
C SER A 129 -6.70 -9.66 -8.94
N LEU A 130 -5.61 -10.40 -9.13
CA LEU A 130 -5.23 -10.94 -10.44
C LEU A 130 -6.26 -11.96 -10.95
N TYR A 131 -6.79 -12.81 -10.07
CA TYR A 131 -7.85 -13.73 -10.43
C TYR A 131 -9.10 -13.00 -10.93
N THR A 132 -9.53 -11.94 -10.24
CA THR A 132 -10.67 -11.12 -10.66
C THR A 132 -10.43 -10.47 -12.03
N LEU A 133 -9.21 -9.99 -12.30
CA LEU A 133 -8.84 -9.49 -13.63
C LEU A 133 -9.01 -10.58 -14.68
N LEU A 134 -8.41 -11.76 -14.47
CA LEU A 134 -8.46 -12.88 -15.42
C LEU A 134 -9.88 -13.45 -15.66
N ARG A 135 -10.79 -13.26 -14.69
CA ARG A 135 -12.23 -13.60 -14.80
C ARG A 135 -13.05 -12.59 -15.60
N ASN A 136 -12.56 -11.36 -15.76
CA ASN A 136 -13.19 -10.32 -16.61
C ASN A 136 -12.51 -10.19 -17.98
N ASN A 137 -11.20 -10.43 -18.05
CA ASN A 137 -10.39 -10.43 -19.26
C ASN A 137 -9.35 -11.56 -19.18
N SER A 138 -9.53 -12.64 -19.94
CA SER A 138 -8.58 -13.77 -20.00
C SER A 138 -7.32 -13.49 -20.84
N ASN A 139 -7.23 -12.30 -21.45
CA ASN A 139 -6.08 -11.82 -22.18
C ASN A 139 -5.74 -10.36 -21.81
N PRO A 140 -5.40 -10.09 -20.53
CA PRO A 140 -5.09 -8.75 -20.08
C PRO A 140 -3.74 -8.29 -20.61
N THR A 141 -3.62 -6.99 -20.85
CA THR A 141 -2.35 -6.32 -21.12
C THR A 141 -1.48 -6.23 -19.86
N GLU A 142 -0.17 -6.00 -20.02
CA GLU A 142 0.71 -5.73 -18.86
C GLU A 142 0.29 -4.49 -18.06
N HIS A 143 -0.42 -3.55 -18.70
CA HIS A 143 -0.90 -2.33 -18.07
C HIS A 143 -2.11 -2.59 -17.17
N GLU A 144 -3.13 -3.32 -17.67
CA GLU A 144 -4.26 -3.78 -16.85
C GLU A 144 -3.79 -4.62 -15.64
N ILE A 145 -2.71 -5.40 -15.81
CA ILE A 145 -2.08 -6.15 -14.71
C ILE A 145 -1.46 -5.23 -13.66
N GLU A 146 -0.78 -4.14 -14.05
CA GLU A 146 -0.24 -3.18 -13.08
C GLU A 146 -1.37 -2.44 -12.35
N GLU A 147 -2.40 -1.96 -13.06
CA GLU A 147 -3.55 -1.23 -12.47
C GLU A 147 -4.44 -2.12 -11.58
N CYS A 148 -4.55 -3.43 -11.84
CA CYS A 148 -5.36 -4.31 -10.98
C CYS A 148 -4.82 -4.41 -9.53
N PHE A 149 -3.57 -4.01 -9.31
CA PHE A 149 -2.90 -4.00 -8.01
C PHE A 149 -2.87 -2.64 -7.30
N ASP A 150 -3.50 -1.59 -7.84
CA ASP A 150 -3.53 -0.24 -7.24
C ASP A 150 -3.89 -0.23 -5.73
N GLY A 151 -4.82 -1.10 -5.33
CA GLY A 151 -5.31 -1.24 -3.96
C GLY A 151 -4.61 -2.32 -3.12
N ASN A 152 -3.49 -2.89 -3.58
CA ASN A 152 -2.78 -3.99 -2.92
C ASN A 152 -1.38 -3.56 -2.44
N LEU A 153 -1.13 -3.61 -1.13
CA LEU A 153 0.16 -3.26 -0.55
C LEU A 153 1.04 -4.47 -0.25
N CYS A 154 2.33 -4.38 -0.57
CA CYS A 154 3.35 -5.32 -0.13
C CYS A 154 4.56 -4.60 0.49
N ARG A 155 4.90 -4.95 1.73
CA ARG A 155 6.08 -4.40 2.45
C ARG A 155 7.38 -5.19 2.22
N CYS A 156 7.32 -6.36 1.58
CA CYS A 156 8.44 -7.30 1.50
C CYS A 156 9.10 -7.40 0.12
N THR A 157 8.31 -7.58 -0.94
CA THR A 157 8.83 -8.03 -2.26
C THR A 157 9.35 -6.90 -3.15
N GLY A 158 9.04 -5.64 -2.84
CA GLY A 158 9.25 -4.53 -3.78
C GLY A 158 8.39 -4.63 -5.05
N TYR A 159 7.29 -5.40 -5.01
CA TYR A 159 6.31 -5.67 -6.09
C TYR A 159 6.86 -6.41 -7.31
N ARG A 160 8.14 -6.26 -7.66
CA ARG A 160 8.74 -6.77 -8.91
C ARG A 160 8.44 -8.26 -9.21
N PRO A 161 8.74 -9.24 -8.33
CA PRO A 161 8.45 -10.64 -8.63
C PRO A 161 6.94 -10.97 -8.71
N ILE A 162 6.07 -10.15 -8.08
CA ILE A 162 4.61 -10.30 -8.24
C ILE A 162 4.20 -9.87 -9.64
N LEU A 163 4.73 -8.74 -10.13
CA LEU A 163 4.50 -8.27 -11.50
C LEU A 163 5.10 -9.22 -12.53
N ASP A 164 6.30 -9.75 -12.31
CA ASP A 164 6.90 -10.77 -13.19
C ASP A 164 6.04 -12.03 -13.28
N ALA A 165 5.51 -12.51 -12.15
CA ALA A 165 4.58 -13.63 -12.13
C ALA A 165 3.27 -13.32 -12.87
N ALA A 166 2.67 -12.16 -12.61
CA ALA A 166 1.39 -11.76 -13.20
C ALA A 166 1.49 -11.55 -14.72
N LYS A 167 2.56 -10.94 -15.22
CA LYS A 167 2.74 -10.64 -16.66
C LYS A 167 2.85 -11.87 -17.55
N THR A 168 3.15 -13.04 -16.99
CA THR A 168 3.05 -14.33 -17.71
C THR A 168 1.62 -14.66 -18.21
N PHE A 169 0.59 -13.93 -17.78
CA PHE A 169 -0.78 -14.06 -18.31
C PHE A 169 -1.08 -13.11 -19.48
N ALA A 170 -0.24 -12.10 -19.72
CA ALA A 170 -0.35 -11.17 -20.87
C ALA A 170 0.36 -11.68 -22.13
N ASP A 171 1.36 -12.55 -21.99
CA ASP A 171 2.16 -13.05 -23.11
C ASP A 171 1.36 -14.01 -24.03
N MET A 172 1.33 -13.67 -25.32
CA MET A 172 0.67 -14.44 -26.37
C MET A 172 1.47 -15.68 -26.82
N ALA A 173 2.81 -15.65 -26.75
CA ALA A 173 3.64 -16.80 -27.15
C ALA A 173 3.34 -18.03 -26.28
N TRP A 174 3.05 -17.77 -25.00
CA TRP A 174 2.62 -18.78 -24.03
C TRP A 174 1.23 -19.37 -24.30
N LYS A 175 0.38 -18.67 -25.06
CA LYS A 175 -0.98 -19.13 -25.42
C LYS A 175 -1.00 -19.92 -26.73
N GLN A 176 -0.03 -19.67 -27.61
CA GLN A 176 0.10 -20.34 -28.92
C GLN A 176 1.07 -21.53 -28.90
N GLY A 177 1.84 -21.74 -27.83
CA GLY A 177 2.73 -22.91 -27.69
C GLY A 177 4.04 -22.79 -28.47
N THR A 178 4.43 -21.58 -28.85
CA THR A 178 5.62 -21.28 -29.68
C THR A 178 6.90 -21.03 -28.87
N VAL A 179 6.95 -21.50 -27.62
CA VAL A 179 8.20 -21.53 -26.84
C VAL A 179 9.11 -22.60 -27.46
N ALA A 180 10.21 -22.18 -28.07
CA ALA A 180 11.19 -23.08 -28.65
C ALA A 180 11.81 -23.97 -27.56
N ALA A 181 12.16 -25.22 -27.91
CA ALA A 181 12.70 -26.20 -26.97
C ALA A 181 14.08 -25.84 -26.39
N ASP A 182 14.72 -24.76 -26.87
CA ASP A 182 15.97 -24.20 -26.35
C ASP A 182 15.77 -23.14 -25.24
N GLY A 183 14.53 -22.75 -24.95
CA GLY A 183 14.20 -21.78 -23.90
C GLY A 183 14.49 -20.32 -24.25
N SER A 184 14.75 -20.00 -25.52
CA SER A 184 14.94 -18.62 -25.95
C SER A 184 13.63 -17.80 -25.96
N VAL A 185 13.64 -16.65 -25.28
CA VAL A 185 12.55 -15.66 -25.32
C VAL A 185 12.93 -14.59 -26.35
N HIS A 186 12.39 -14.69 -27.57
CA HIS A 186 12.53 -13.64 -28.56
C HIS A 186 11.62 -12.46 -28.24
N ILE A 187 12.18 -11.44 -27.59
CA ILE A 187 11.55 -10.11 -27.49
C ILE A 187 11.66 -9.45 -28.87
N THR A 188 10.64 -9.61 -29.71
CA THR A 188 10.49 -8.83 -30.94
C THR A 188 9.93 -7.45 -30.62
N GLU A 189 10.56 -6.41 -31.15
CA GLU A 189 10.05 -5.04 -31.03
C GLU A 189 8.70 -4.88 -31.76
N PRO A 190 7.79 -4.01 -31.28
CA PRO A 190 6.47 -3.84 -31.87
C PRO A 190 6.58 -3.14 -33.24
N ASN A 191 6.51 -3.92 -34.32
CA ASN A 191 6.53 -3.39 -35.67
C ASN A 191 5.20 -2.70 -36.01
N THR A 192 5.21 -1.37 -36.06
CA THR A 192 4.02 -0.56 -36.36
C THR A 192 3.66 -0.64 -37.84
N LYS A 193 2.68 -1.49 -38.18
CA LYS A 193 1.76 -1.31 -39.33
C LYS A 193 0.55 -2.25 -39.17
N GLY A 194 -0.65 -1.65 -39.15
CA GLY A 194 -1.89 -2.38 -38.87
C GLY A 194 -2.46 -3.15 -40.06
N GLY A 195 -3.25 -4.18 -39.76
CA GLY A 195 -4.06 -4.95 -40.69
C GLY A 195 -5.00 -5.87 -39.92
N CYS A 196 -6.30 -5.58 -39.95
CA CYS A 196 -7.35 -6.35 -39.26
C CYS A 196 -7.83 -7.54 -40.13
N GLY A 197 -8.34 -8.62 -39.52
CA GLY A 197 -9.21 -9.56 -40.26
C GLY A 197 -9.34 -10.98 -39.70
N ILE A 198 -10.45 -11.25 -39.03
CA ILE A 198 -10.96 -12.57 -38.56
C ILE A 198 -12.49 -12.55 -38.79
N ASP A 199 -13.18 -13.58 -39.27
CA ASP A 199 -12.79 -14.97 -39.63
C ASP A 199 -13.32 -15.36 -41.03
N GLY A 200 -12.96 -16.55 -41.54
CA GLY A 200 -13.38 -17.04 -42.85
C GLY A 200 -14.78 -17.66 -42.90
N CYS A 201 -15.64 -17.17 -43.79
CA CYS A 201 -16.75 -17.96 -44.38
C CYS A 201 -17.35 -17.28 -45.62
N CYS A 202 -17.22 -17.89 -46.81
CA CYS A 202 -18.31 -18.13 -47.78
C CYS A 202 -17.83 -18.75 -49.10
N ARG A 203 -18.73 -19.49 -49.77
CA ARG A 203 -18.52 -20.12 -51.08
C ARG A 203 -18.63 -19.09 -52.21
N LEU A 204 -17.85 -19.22 -53.29
CA LEU A 204 -18.34 -19.55 -54.66
C LEU A 204 -17.31 -19.29 -55.78
N GLN A 205 -17.25 -20.27 -56.69
CA GLN A 205 -16.99 -20.16 -58.14
C GLN A 205 -15.62 -19.73 -58.72
N LYS A 206 -15.39 -20.28 -59.93
CA LYS A 206 -14.17 -20.37 -60.71
C LYS A 206 -13.96 -19.17 -61.65
N SER A 207 -12.68 -18.80 -61.85
CA SER A 207 -12.07 -18.40 -63.14
C SER A 207 -12.52 -17.08 -63.80
N PRO A 208 -11.81 -16.57 -64.83
CA PRO A 208 -10.38 -16.22 -64.84
C PRO A 208 -10.12 -14.82 -65.46
N ASP A 209 -8.87 -14.57 -65.88
CA ASP A 209 -8.41 -13.58 -66.89
C ASP A 209 -7.90 -12.18 -66.48
N ALA A 210 -7.10 -11.62 -67.41
CA ALA A 210 -6.55 -10.26 -67.52
C ALA A 210 -5.24 -9.91 -66.77
N GLU A 211 -4.14 -10.25 -67.45
CA GLU A 211 -2.84 -9.58 -67.55
C GLU A 211 -2.76 -8.07 -67.20
N VAL A 212 -1.61 -7.64 -66.65
CA VAL A 212 -0.96 -6.36 -67.05
C VAL A 212 0.56 -6.57 -67.15
N THR A 213 1.17 -6.02 -68.20
CA THR A 213 2.51 -6.33 -68.69
C THR A 213 3.63 -5.45 -68.10
N ILE A 214 4.85 -6.01 -68.09
CA ILE A 214 6.13 -5.40 -67.68
C ILE A 214 6.65 -4.37 -68.69
N VAL A 215 7.37 -3.34 -68.22
CA VAL A 215 8.45 -2.69 -68.99
C VAL A 215 9.70 -2.56 -68.09
N HIS A 216 10.83 -3.09 -68.58
CA HIS A 216 12.16 -3.11 -67.92
C HIS A 216 13.01 -1.89 -68.35
N ASP A 217 13.77 -1.25 -67.44
CA ASP A 217 15.24 -1.41 -67.20
C ASP A 217 16.12 -0.81 -68.35
N PRO A 218 17.21 -0.05 -68.07
CA PRO A 218 18.43 -0.58 -67.42
C PRO A 218 19.05 0.30 -66.31
N THR A 219 19.54 -0.30 -65.23
CA THR A 219 21.00 -0.34 -64.88
C THR A 219 21.31 -0.91 -63.48
N LYS A 220 21.51 -2.23 -63.38
CA LYS A 220 22.67 -2.88 -62.71
C LYS A 220 22.57 -4.41 -62.77
N ALA A 221 23.63 -5.08 -63.22
CA ALA A 221 23.64 -6.54 -63.44
C ALA A 221 23.96 -7.36 -62.16
N PRO A 222 23.38 -8.57 -61.98
CA PRO A 222 23.61 -9.45 -60.82
C PRO A 222 24.29 -10.81 -61.18
N THR A 223 24.10 -11.84 -60.33
CA THR A 223 24.49 -13.28 -60.40
C THR A 223 25.87 -13.65 -59.79
N SER A 224 26.14 -14.83 -59.20
CA SER A 224 25.41 -16.11 -58.92
C SER A 224 25.99 -16.77 -57.63
N ILE A 225 25.28 -17.47 -56.71
CA ILE A 225 24.57 -18.79 -56.66
C ILE A 225 25.48 -20.05 -56.43
N ALA A 226 25.06 -20.91 -55.46
CA ALA A 226 25.52 -22.29 -55.10
C ALA A 226 26.89 -22.46 -54.38
N GLY A 227 27.15 -23.50 -53.56
CA GLY A 227 26.30 -24.58 -53.01
C GLY A 227 27.07 -25.84 -52.53
N GLY A 228 26.70 -26.44 -51.37
CA GLY A 228 27.24 -27.70 -50.80
C GLY A 228 28.65 -27.59 -50.13
N CYS A 229 29.23 -28.60 -49.47
CA CYS A 229 28.85 -29.78 -48.67
C CYS A 229 30.18 -30.42 -48.13
N CYS A 230 30.15 -31.44 -47.27
CA CYS A 230 31.25 -31.83 -46.34
C CYS A 230 32.50 -32.56 -46.92
N LYS A 231 33.50 -32.75 -46.01
CA LYS A 231 34.83 -33.47 -46.08
C LYS A 231 36.02 -32.53 -46.39
N GLY A 232 37.24 -32.69 -45.85
CA GLY A 232 37.80 -33.60 -44.82
C GLY A 232 39.35 -33.58 -44.83
N LEU A 233 40.00 -34.32 -43.90
CA LEU A 233 41.44 -34.69 -43.83
C LEU A 233 42.52 -33.68 -43.32
N GLU A 234 43.43 -34.26 -42.52
CA GLU A 234 44.91 -34.04 -42.35
C GLU A 234 45.44 -32.65 -41.95
N SER A 235 46.19 -32.56 -40.82
CA SER A 235 47.66 -32.41 -40.70
C SER A 235 48.20 -31.02 -41.14
N ASP A 236 49.16 -30.34 -40.49
CA ASP A 236 50.31 -30.81 -39.70
C ASP A 236 50.80 -29.79 -38.63
N SER A 237 51.85 -30.18 -37.91
CA SER A 237 52.49 -29.49 -36.77
C SER A 237 53.29 -28.19 -37.05
N SER A 238 53.31 -27.26 -36.09
CA SER A 238 54.50 -26.60 -35.48
C SER A 238 54.03 -25.46 -34.53
N CYS A 239 54.50 -25.26 -33.29
CA CYS A 239 55.85 -24.94 -32.77
C CYS A 239 56.44 -23.63 -33.36
N CYS A 240 56.89 -22.62 -32.59
CA CYS A 240 57.04 -22.46 -31.14
C CYS A 240 57.30 -20.97 -30.76
N LYS A 241 56.91 -20.55 -29.52
CA LYS A 241 57.44 -19.40 -28.71
C LYS A 241 57.28 -17.97 -29.35
N SER A 242 57.00 -16.87 -28.63
CA SER A 242 57.43 -16.49 -27.27
C SER A 242 56.68 -15.28 -26.65
N GLN A 243 56.61 -15.29 -25.30
CA GLN A 243 56.66 -14.13 -24.37
C GLN A 243 55.48 -13.13 -24.18
N LYS A 244 55.38 -12.71 -22.89
CA LYS A 244 54.58 -11.63 -22.27
C LYS A 244 53.06 -11.82 -22.15
N ARG A 245 52.63 -12.35 -20.99
CA ARG A 245 51.25 -12.18 -20.49
C ARG A 245 51.06 -10.76 -19.98
N HIS A 246 50.34 -9.94 -20.75
CA HIS A 246 49.39 -8.99 -20.17
C HIS A 246 48.05 -9.71 -20.12
N ASP A 247 47.56 -10.08 -18.93
CA ASP A 247 46.18 -10.55 -18.77
C ASP A 247 45.22 -9.34 -18.74
N SER A 248 45.09 -8.68 -19.90
CA SER A 248 43.95 -7.83 -20.23
C SER A 248 42.94 -8.63 -21.04
N GLY A 249 42.46 -9.72 -20.45
CA GLY A 249 41.45 -10.59 -21.01
C GLY A 249 40.06 -10.24 -20.48
N VAL A 250 39.41 -9.24 -21.08
CA VAL A 250 37.94 -9.16 -21.02
C VAL A 250 37.43 -10.29 -21.90
N ALA A 251 37.23 -11.46 -21.30
CA ALA A 251 36.53 -12.54 -21.97
C ALA A 251 35.06 -12.12 -22.11
N GLU A 252 34.66 -11.74 -23.33
CA GLU A 252 33.26 -11.70 -23.72
C GLU A 252 32.73 -13.14 -23.76
N CYS A 253 32.43 -13.67 -22.58
CA CYS A 253 31.54 -14.81 -22.48
C CYS A 253 30.14 -14.36 -22.91
N ASN A 254 29.60 -15.00 -23.95
CA ASN A 254 28.16 -15.03 -24.22
C ASN A 254 27.46 -15.88 -23.13
N ASP A 255 27.64 -15.49 -21.87
CA ASP A 255 27.04 -16.15 -20.72
C ASP A 255 25.55 -15.85 -20.71
N VAL A 256 24.76 -16.89 -20.98
CA VAL A 256 23.31 -16.88 -20.80
C VAL A 256 23.02 -16.44 -19.37
N ASN A 257 22.21 -15.39 -19.20
CA ASN A 257 21.86 -14.88 -17.87
C ASN A 257 21.16 -15.98 -17.06
N GLN A 258 21.86 -16.56 -16.08
CA GLN A 258 21.35 -17.67 -15.27
C GLN A 258 19.99 -17.36 -14.63
N ALA A 259 19.74 -16.10 -14.26
CA ALA A 259 18.46 -15.68 -13.70
C ALA A 259 17.29 -15.84 -14.67
N GLU A 260 17.47 -15.48 -15.95
CA GLU A 260 16.44 -15.66 -16.97
C GLU A 260 16.33 -17.13 -17.41
N ALA A 261 17.44 -17.88 -17.43
CA ALA A 261 17.44 -19.32 -17.70
C ALA A 261 16.67 -20.12 -16.63
N ASP A 262 16.93 -19.85 -15.34
CA ASP A 262 16.21 -20.47 -14.22
C ASP A 262 14.72 -20.10 -14.25
N LYS A 263 14.41 -18.81 -14.52
CA LYS A 263 13.04 -18.32 -14.68
C LYS A 263 12.31 -19.01 -15.84
N ALA A 264 12.94 -19.14 -17.00
CA ALA A 264 12.38 -19.86 -18.15
C ALA A 264 12.17 -21.35 -17.86
N ALA A 265 13.11 -22.00 -17.18
CA ALA A 265 13.02 -23.42 -16.79
C ALA A 265 12.00 -23.72 -15.68
N VAL A 266 11.62 -22.70 -14.89
CA VAL A 266 10.47 -22.75 -13.98
C VAL A 266 9.17 -22.50 -14.75
N ILE A 267 9.14 -21.47 -15.60
CA ILE A 267 7.96 -21.11 -16.41
C ILE A 267 7.52 -22.28 -17.29
N SER A 268 8.43 -22.98 -17.98
CA SER A 268 8.10 -24.09 -18.90
C SER A 268 7.38 -25.27 -18.25
N LYS A 269 7.32 -25.33 -16.91
CA LYS A 269 6.64 -26.37 -16.13
C LYS A 269 5.26 -25.95 -15.62
N PHE A 270 4.86 -24.69 -15.81
CA PHE A 270 3.59 -24.18 -15.31
C PHE A 270 2.39 -24.78 -16.01
N GLN A 271 1.28 -24.77 -15.29
CA GLN A 271 -0.01 -25.10 -15.85
C GLN A 271 -0.49 -23.97 -16.78
N ARG A 272 -1.11 -24.37 -17.90
CA ARG A 272 -1.85 -23.45 -18.76
C ARG A 272 -3.12 -23.00 -18.02
N TYR A 273 -3.39 -21.70 -18.02
CA TYR A 273 -4.66 -21.18 -17.53
C TYR A 273 -5.78 -21.48 -18.53
N ASP A 274 -6.83 -22.11 -18.02
CA ASP A 274 -8.03 -22.51 -18.75
C ASP A 274 -9.25 -21.93 -18.04
N PRO A 275 -9.84 -20.83 -18.55
CA PRO A 275 -11.02 -20.20 -17.95
C PRO A 275 -12.26 -21.10 -17.89
N THR A 276 -12.27 -22.26 -18.56
CA THR A 276 -13.40 -23.20 -18.49
C THR A 276 -13.40 -24.06 -17.22
N GLN A 277 -12.27 -24.14 -16.52
CA GLN A 277 -12.10 -24.89 -15.26
C GLN A 277 -12.36 -24.04 -14.01
N ASP A 278 -12.69 -22.76 -14.21
CA ASP A 278 -13.02 -21.84 -13.13
C ASP A 278 -14.31 -22.20 -12.41
N LEU A 279 -14.44 -21.75 -11.15
CA LEU A 279 -15.68 -21.88 -10.39
C LEU A 279 -16.85 -21.27 -11.17
N ILE A 280 -17.80 -22.13 -11.54
CA ILE A 280 -19.04 -21.75 -12.21
C ILE A 280 -19.85 -20.80 -11.32
N PHE A 281 -20.55 -19.86 -11.95
CA PHE A 281 -21.53 -19.05 -11.23
C PHE A 281 -22.76 -19.92 -10.89
N PRO A 282 -23.21 -20.00 -9.63
CA PRO A 282 -24.32 -20.85 -9.23
C PRO A 282 -25.61 -20.51 -10.02
N PRO A 283 -26.17 -21.43 -10.83
CA PRO A 283 -27.34 -21.14 -11.67
C PRO A 283 -28.58 -20.72 -10.87
N PHE A 284 -28.68 -21.15 -9.60
CA PHE A 284 -29.69 -20.71 -8.65
C PHE A 284 -29.69 -19.17 -8.48
N LEU A 285 -28.53 -18.50 -8.45
CA LEU A 285 -28.46 -17.06 -8.22
C LEU A 285 -28.99 -16.23 -9.41
N ILE A 286 -28.97 -16.78 -10.63
CA ILE A 286 -29.64 -16.15 -11.79
C ILE A 286 -31.16 -16.18 -11.59
N ARG A 287 -31.70 -17.32 -11.16
CA ARG A 287 -33.14 -17.50 -10.87
C ARG A 287 -33.59 -16.65 -9.68
N TYR A 288 -32.78 -16.58 -8.63
CA TYR A 288 -32.97 -15.73 -7.45
C TYR A 288 -33.13 -14.25 -7.86
N ALA A 289 -32.17 -13.72 -8.62
CA ALA A 289 -32.16 -12.32 -9.08
C ALA A 289 -33.29 -12.01 -10.07
N LYS A 290 -33.71 -12.95 -10.91
CA LYS A 290 -34.82 -12.77 -11.87
C LYS A 290 -36.21 -12.97 -11.28
N HIS A 291 -36.33 -13.31 -9.99
CA HIS A 291 -37.61 -13.69 -9.36
C HIS A 291 -38.30 -14.87 -10.08
N MET A 292 -37.50 -15.83 -10.59
CA MET A 292 -37.96 -16.98 -11.38
C MET A 292 -37.75 -18.28 -10.59
N THR A 293 -38.63 -18.57 -9.62
CA THR A 293 -38.54 -19.76 -8.76
C THR A 293 -39.80 -20.63 -8.86
N SER A 294 -39.69 -21.89 -8.42
CA SER A 294 -40.86 -22.70 -8.08
C SER A 294 -41.42 -22.30 -6.72
N ASP A 295 -42.64 -22.73 -6.38
CA ASP A 295 -43.29 -22.48 -5.07
C ASP A 295 -42.46 -22.97 -3.86
N THR A 296 -41.39 -23.74 -4.09
CA THR A 296 -40.51 -24.31 -3.05
C THR A 296 -39.14 -23.64 -2.94
N GLU A 297 -38.78 -22.73 -3.85
CA GLU A 297 -37.47 -22.06 -3.86
C GLU A 297 -37.59 -20.55 -3.52
N PRO A 298 -36.74 -20.01 -2.64
CA PRO A 298 -36.80 -18.61 -2.27
C PRO A 298 -36.30 -17.70 -3.39
N GLN A 299 -37.06 -16.64 -3.68
CA GLN A 299 -36.70 -15.58 -4.62
C GLN A 299 -36.04 -14.38 -3.92
N MET A 300 -35.38 -13.51 -4.69
CA MET A 300 -34.92 -12.22 -4.18
C MET A 300 -36.12 -11.40 -3.68
N ARG A 301 -35.94 -10.74 -2.53
CA ARG A 301 -37.01 -10.09 -1.78
C ARG A 301 -36.46 -8.93 -0.95
N PRO A 302 -37.29 -7.95 -0.57
CA PRO A 302 -36.89 -6.95 0.41
C PRO A 302 -36.43 -7.62 1.70
N LEU A 303 -35.40 -7.06 2.34
CA LEU A 303 -34.93 -7.51 3.65
C LEU A 303 -35.35 -6.50 4.71
N ASP A 304 -35.79 -7.01 5.85
CA ASP A 304 -36.05 -6.26 7.07
C ASP A 304 -35.58 -7.11 8.24
N ILE A 305 -34.36 -6.82 8.68
CA ILE A 305 -33.66 -7.59 9.71
C ILE A 305 -33.53 -6.70 10.93
N THR A 306 -34.23 -7.04 12.00
CA THR A 306 -34.04 -6.42 13.32
C THR A 306 -33.04 -7.23 14.13
N SER A 307 -32.01 -6.58 14.66
CA SER A 307 -31.01 -7.23 15.52
C SER A 307 -31.62 -7.59 16.87
N THR A 308 -31.47 -8.85 17.25
CA THR A 308 -31.86 -9.36 18.58
C THR A 308 -30.79 -9.12 19.65
N ASP A 309 -29.61 -8.60 19.27
CA ASP A 309 -28.53 -8.31 20.22
C ASP A 309 -28.66 -6.88 20.80
N PRO A 310 -28.79 -6.72 22.13
CA PRO A 310 -28.77 -5.42 22.80
C PRO A 310 -27.48 -4.62 22.56
N GLN A 311 -26.35 -5.26 22.26
CA GLN A 311 -25.04 -4.59 22.05
C GLN A 311 -24.74 -4.22 20.59
N SER A 312 -25.52 -4.74 19.65
CA SER A 312 -25.39 -4.43 18.22
C SER A 312 -25.62 -2.94 17.96
N TRP A 313 -24.75 -2.29 17.19
CA TRP A 313 -24.86 -0.88 16.86
C TRP A 313 -25.94 -0.65 15.80
N CYS A 314 -26.01 -1.53 14.81
CA CYS A 314 -27.10 -1.60 13.85
C CYS A 314 -28.29 -2.38 14.43
N LYS A 315 -29.36 -1.67 14.80
CA LYS A 315 -30.60 -2.26 15.33
C LYS A 315 -31.52 -2.77 14.22
N ARG A 316 -31.54 -2.13 13.05
CA ARG A 316 -32.36 -2.54 11.90
C ARG A 316 -31.63 -2.34 10.58
N TYR A 317 -31.62 -3.38 9.75
CA TYR A 317 -31.10 -3.35 8.39
C TYR A 317 -32.24 -3.56 7.40
N LEU A 318 -32.40 -2.61 6.47
CA LEU A 318 -33.41 -2.63 5.43
C LEU A 318 -32.74 -2.78 4.05
N ARG A 319 -33.32 -3.61 3.18
CA ARG A 319 -33.03 -3.62 1.73
C ARG A 319 -34.36 -3.45 0.97
N PRO A 320 -34.76 -2.24 0.59
CA PRO A 320 -35.76 -2.04 -0.45
C PRO A 320 -35.23 -2.48 -1.82
N LEU A 321 -36.12 -2.86 -2.74
CA LEU A 321 -35.79 -3.25 -4.13
C LEU A 321 -36.27 -2.22 -5.17
N THR A 322 -36.97 -1.17 -4.74
CA THR A 322 -37.52 -0.10 -5.59
C THR A 322 -37.31 1.26 -4.92
N LEU A 323 -37.33 2.33 -5.71
CA LEU A 323 -37.22 3.70 -5.21
C LEU A 323 -38.39 4.05 -4.28
N SER A 324 -39.63 3.67 -4.66
CA SER A 324 -40.81 3.87 -3.80
C SER A 324 -40.66 3.18 -2.43
N GLY A 325 -40.12 1.96 -2.39
CA GLY A 325 -39.83 1.25 -1.15
C GLY A 325 -38.74 1.93 -0.30
N LEU A 326 -37.73 2.53 -0.94
CA LEU A 326 -36.71 3.34 -0.26
C LEU A 326 -37.29 4.62 0.34
N LEU A 327 -38.10 5.37 -0.42
CA LEU A 327 -38.73 6.60 0.05
C LEU A 327 -39.67 6.33 1.23
N THR A 328 -40.45 5.23 1.18
CA THR A 328 -41.29 4.78 2.29
C THR A 328 -40.46 4.43 3.54
N ALA A 329 -39.32 3.75 3.36
CA ALA A 329 -38.42 3.40 4.46
C ALA A 329 -37.74 4.63 5.09
N LEU A 330 -37.44 5.66 4.28
CA LEU A 330 -36.89 6.94 4.71
C LEU A 330 -37.92 7.83 5.42
N GLU A 331 -39.19 7.77 5.02
CA GLU A 331 -40.28 8.45 5.75
C GLU A 331 -40.49 7.83 7.15
N GLN A 332 -40.41 6.51 7.26
CA GLN A 332 -40.49 5.80 8.54
C GLN A 332 -39.24 5.95 9.41
N HIS A 333 -38.06 6.12 8.80
CA HIS A 333 -36.76 6.22 9.47
C HIS A 333 -35.91 7.35 8.86
N PRO A 334 -36.23 8.65 9.10
CA PRO A 334 -35.53 9.77 8.46
C PRO A 334 -34.05 9.89 8.85
N ASP A 335 -33.67 9.37 10.02
CA ASP A 335 -32.28 9.30 10.49
C ASP A 335 -31.51 8.07 9.99
N ALA A 336 -32.13 7.20 9.18
CA ALA A 336 -31.51 5.97 8.71
C ALA A 336 -30.32 6.24 7.79
N LYS A 337 -29.22 5.52 8.00
CA LYS A 337 -28.03 5.70 7.18
C LYS A 337 -28.14 4.91 5.88
N LEU A 338 -28.17 5.62 4.74
CA LEU A 338 -28.04 4.98 3.43
C LEU A 338 -26.65 4.37 3.25
N VAL A 339 -26.61 3.11 2.80
CA VAL A 339 -25.39 2.33 2.57
C VAL A 339 -25.38 1.77 1.15
N ALA A 340 -24.38 2.18 0.38
CA ALA A 340 -24.06 1.60 -0.93
C ALA A 340 -22.88 0.62 -0.77
N GLY A 341 -21.70 0.94 -1.30
CA GLY A 341 -20.48 0.15 -1.13
C GLY A 341 -19.81 0.19 0.24
N ASN A 342 -20.41 0.84 1.24
CA ASN A 342 -19.91 1.00 2.62
C ASN A 342 -18.48 1.60 2.80
N SER A 343 -17.78 1.96 1.72
CA SER A 343 -16.39 2.47 1.74
C SER A 343 -16.18 3.75 2.54
N ARG A 344 -17.26 4.51 2.81
CA ARG A 344 -17.25 5.62 3.76
C ARG A 344 -17.85 5.26 5.12
N VAL A 345 -19.05 4.66 5.13
CA VAL A 345 -19.81 4.37 6.35
C VAL A 345 -19.07 3.37 7.24
N GLY A 346 -18.45 2.34 6.68
CA GLY A 346 -17.62 1.38 7.41
C GLY A 346 -16.37 2.02 8.04
N VAL A 347 -15.74 2.97 7.36
CA VAL A 347 -14.61 3.76 7.92
C VAL A 347 -15.09 4.66 9.06
N ASP A 348 -16.27 5.27 8.93
CA ASP A 348 -16.87 6.05 10.01
C ASP A 348 -17.26 5.19 11.22
N ILE A 349 -17.79 3.99 11.00
CA ILE A 349 -18.08 3.01 12.06
C ILE A 349 -16.80 2.53 12.75
N LYS A 350 -15.74 2.18 12.00
CA LYS A 350 -14.51 1.58 12.54
C LYS A 350 -13.56 2.60 13.16
N LEU A 351 -13.26 3.70 12.45
CA LEU A 351 -12.26 4.69 12.87
C LEU A 351 -12.86 5.89 13.59
N LYS A 352 -14.02 6.41 13.14
CA LYS A 352 -14.72 7.51 13.82
C LYS A 352 -15.71 7.05 14.89
N ARG A 353 -15.91 5.74 15.04
CA ARG A 353 -16.80 5.13 16.05
C ARG A 353 -18.26 5.56 15.91
N SER A 354 -18.67 6.01 14.73
CA SER A 354 -20.04 6.41 14.43
C SER A 354 -21.01 5.25 14.62
N ARG A 355 -22.22 5.54 15.10
CA ARG A 355 -23.28 4.56 15.36
C ARG A 355 -24.50 4.90 14.51
N PHE A 356 -25.03 3.93 13.78
CA PHE A 356 -26.19 4.09 12.90
C PHE A 356 -27.20 2.99 13.23
N ALA A 357 -28.23 3.36 14.00
CA ALA A 357 -29.21 2.40 14.52
C ALA A 357 -30.05 1.73 13.41
N THR A 358 -30.39 2.49 12.36
CA THR A 358 -31.02 1.95 11.15
C THR A 358 -30.11 2.17 9.95
N GLN A 359 -29.92 1.14 9.13
CA GLN A 359 -29.17 1.22 7.87
C GLN A 359 -30.04 0.73 6.71
N ILE A 360 -30.01 1.43 5.58
CA ILE A 360 -30.76 1.07 4.37
C ILE A 360 -29.79 0.83 3.22
N TYR A 361 -29.76 -0.38 2.69
CA TYR A 361 -28.89 -0.75 1.58
C TYR A 361 -29.58 -0.54 0.23
N VAL A 362 -28.94 0.25 -0.65
CA VAL A 362 -29.58 0.86 -1.84
C VAL A 362 -29.03 0.38 -3.20
N ASN A 363 -28.01 -0.48 -3.21
CA ASN A 363 -27.35 -0.93 -4.46
C ASN A 363 -28.20 -1.86 -5.33
N ASP A 364 -29.22 -2.51 -4.76
CA ASP A 364 -30.04 -3.46 -5.49
C ASP A 364 -31.30 -2.79 -6.11
N ILE A 365 -31.42 -1.46 -6.03
CA ILE A 365 -32.50 -0.65 -6.63
C ILE A 365 -32.14 -0.30 -8.09
N PRO A 366 -32.92 -0.70 -9.11
CA PRO A 366 -32.65 -0.36 -10.51
C PRO A 366 -32.79 1.13 -10.85
N GLU A 367 -33.78 1.82 -10.31
CA GLU A 367 -34.10 3.22 -10.63
C GLU A 367 -32.91 4.16 -10.35
N LEU A 368 -32.18 3.94 -9.26
CA LEU A 368 -30.99 4.70 -8.87
C LEU A 368 -29.75 4.43 -9.77
N ARG A 369 -29.85 3.53 -10.75
CA ARG A 369 -28.76 3.08 -11.63
C ARG A 369 -29.06 3.29 -13.12
N GLN A 370 -30.21 3.87 -13.45
CA GLN A 370 -30.59 4.20 -14.83
C GLN A 370 -29.69 5.31 -15.41
N ILE A 371 -29.58 5.35 -16.74
CA ILE A 371 -28.86 6.38 -17.48
C ILE A 371 -29.81 6.91 -18.54
N SER A 372 -29.93 8.21 -18.67
CA SER A 372 -30.74 8.85 -19.72
C SER A 372 -29.96 9.95 -20.42
N GLU A 373 -30.27 10.13 -21.70
CA GLU A 373 -29.62 11.07 -22.60
C GLU A 373 -30.61 12.20 -22.87
N THR A 374 -30.19 13.45 -22.69
CA THR A 374 -31.00 14.63 -23.02
C THR A 374 -30.28 15.47 -24.09
N PRO A 375 -30.94 16.41 -24.78
CA PRO A 375 -30.26 17.30 -25.72
C PRO A 375 -29.12 18.11 -25.05
N GLU A 376 -29.29 18.44 -23.78
CA GLU A 376 -28.40 19.29 -22.99
C GLU A 376 -27.24 18.53 -22.33
N GLY A 377 -27.37 17.21 -22.10
CA GLY A 377 -26.36 16.44 -21.37
C GLY A 377 -26.70 14.98 -21.16
N ILE A 378 -26.01 14.36 -20.20
CA ILE A 378 -26.24 12.96 -19.79
C ILE A 378 -26.59 12.94 -18.31
N THR A 379 -27.67 12.23 -17.98
CA THR A 379 -28.13 12.01 -16.61
C THR A 379 -27.70 10.62 -16.15
N PHE A 380 -26.82 10.57 -15.16
CA PHE A 380 -26.31 9.33 -14.57
C PHE A 380 -27.06 9.04 -13.27
N GLY A 381 -27.63 7.84 -13.15
CA GLY A 381 -28.17 7.32 -11.90
C GLY A 381 -27.10 7.35 -10.82
N ALA A 382 -27.39 8.01 -9.71
CA ALA A 382 -26.35 8.39 -8.76
C ALA A 382 -25.76 7.17 -8.05
N ASN A 383 -26.47 6.04 -7.97
CA ASN A 383 -25.97 4.83 -7.34
C ASN A 383 -25.21 3.88 -8.28
N ILE A 384 -24.79 4.35 -9.46
CA ILE A 384 -23.81 3.67 -10.31
C ILE A 384 -22.46 3.56 -9.56
N THR A 385 -21.85 2.38 -9.58
CA THR A 385 -20.51 2.13 -9.02
C THR A 385 -19.43 2.82 -9.84
N MET A 386 -18.39 3.34 -9.19
CA MET A 386 -17.25 4.02 -9.83
C MET A 386 -16.65 3.23 -11.00
N ALA A 387 -16.45 1.92 -10.87
CA ALA A 387 -15.92 1.07 -11.95
C ALA A 387 -16.88 0.89 -13.14
N ARG A 388 -18.20 1.03 -12.93
CA ARG A 388 -19.19 1.08 -14.03
C ARG A 388 -19.22 2.48 -14.64
N PHE A 389 -19.16 3.54 -13.83
CA PHE A 389 -19.08 4.93 -14.29
C PHE A 389 -17.83 5.16 -15.15
N GLU A 390 -16.69 4.58 -14.76
CA GLU A 390 -15.42 4.63 -15.52
C GLU A 390 -15.59 4.17 -16.97
N ARG A 391 -16.22 3.00 -17.19
CA ARG A 391 -16.53 2.47 -18.53
C ARG A 391 -17.54 3.33 -19.29
N ILE A 392 -18.59 3.77 -18.61
CA ILE A 392 -19.64 4.64 -19.20
C ILE A 392 -19.02 5.95 -19.72
N LEU A 393 -18.11 6.58 -18.97
CA LEU A 393 -17.46 7.82 -19.41
C LEU A 393 -16.64 7.62 -20.70
N ASP A 394 -15.97 6.48 -20.84
CA ASP A 394 -15.23 6.11 -22.05
C ASP A 394 -16.19 5.85 -23.24
N GLU A 395 -17.27 5.08 -23.02
CA GLU A 395 -18.30 4.77 -24.02
C GLU A 395 -19.00 6.03 -24.55
N PHE A 396 -19.44 6.93 -23.65
CA PHE A 396 -20.10 8.18 -24.04
C PHE A 396 -19.15 9.20 -24.66
N GLY A 397 -17.89 9.24 -24.21
CA GLY A 397 -16.83 10.03 -24.85
C GLY A 397 -16.58 9.62 -26.30
N ALA A 398 -16.56 8.31 -26.57
CA ALA A 398 -16.46 7.78 -27.93
C ALA A 398 -17.73 8.07 -28.78
N LYS A 399 -18.93 7.99 -28.18
CA LYS A 399 -20.21 8.21 -28.86
C LYS A 399 -20.43 9.67 -29.30
N TYR A 400 -20.11 10.63 -28.44
CA TYR A 400 -20.42 12.05 -28.66
C TYR A 400 -19.24 12.92 -29.12
N GLY A 401 -18.03 12.36 -29.11
CA GLY A 401 -16.80 13.02 -29.54
C GLY A 401 -16.21 13.93 -28.46
N ALA A 402 -14.87 13.97 -28.43
CA ALA A 402 -14.09 14.57 -27.35
C ALA A 402 -14.48 16.03 -27.03
N GLN A 403 -14.81 16.84 -28.04
CA GLN A 403 -15.16 18.27 -27.85
C GLN A 403 -16.40 18.47 -26.98
N ARG A 404 -17.45 17.66 -27.17
CA ARG A 404 -18.71 17.76 -26.40
C ARG A 404 -18.65 17.07 -25.04
N THR A 405 -17.64 16.25 -24.79
CA THR A 405 -17.55 15.37 -23.60
C THR A 405 -16.30 15.62 -22.75
N GLN A 406 -15.69 16.80 -22.84
CA GLN A 406 -14.51 17.17 -22.05
C GLN A 406 -14.78 17.05 -20.54
N SER A 407 -15.98 17.39 -20.07
CA SER A 407 -16.41 17.17 -18.68
C SER A 407 -16.35 15.70 -18.27
N LEU A 408 -16.72 14.79 -19.18
CA LEU A 408 -16.66 13.34 -18.95
C LEU A 408 -15.21 12.85 -18.92
N ALA A 409 -14.36 13.34 -19.83
CA ALA A 409 -12.94 13.04 -19.86
C ALA A 409 -12.20 13.56 -18.60
N ALA A 410 -12.58 14.73 -18.10
CA ALA A 410 -12.06 15.29 -16.86
C ALA A 410 -12.45 14.45 -15.63
N LEU A 411 -13.71 13.99 -15.54
CA LEU A 411 -14.16 13.05 -14.51
C LEU A 411 -13.39 11.73 -14.59
N ARG A 412 -13.27 11.17 -15.80
CA ARG A 412 -12.57 9.91 -16.10
C ARG A 412 -11.10 9.95 -15.67
N LYS A 413 -10.42 11.06 -15.93
CA LYS A 413 -9.02 11.30 -15.57
C LYS A 413 -8.79 11.30 -14.05
N ASN A 414 -9.63 11.98 -13.29
CA ASN A 414 -9.53 11.99 -11.82
C ASN A 414 -9.94 10.64 -11.21
N LEU A 415 -10.98 10.00 -11.75
CA LEU A 415 -11.52 8.72 -11.28
C LEU A 415 -10.48 7.59 -11.23
N ARG A 416 -9.57 7.54 -12.20
CA ARG A 416 -8.46 6.57 -12.25
C ARG A 416 -7.60 6.58 -10.99
N TYR A 417 -7.42 7.75 -10.36
CA TYR A 417 -6.59 7.94 -9.16
C TYR A 417 -7.40 7.93 -7.86
N ILE A 418 -8.66 7.48 -7.90
CA ILE A 418 -9.51 7.28 -6.71
C ILE A 418 -9.37 5.83 -6.24
N ALA A 419 -8.68 5.66 -5.10
CA ALA A 419 -8.47 4.38 -4.42
C ALA A 419 -7.87 3.28 -5.35
N GLY A 420 -8.04 2.01 -4.98
CA GLY A 420 -7.84 0.86 -5.86
C GLY A 420 -9.14 0.29 -6.44
N SER A 421 -9.01 -0.68 -7.35
CA SER A 421 -10.13 -1.36 -8.03
C SER A 421 -11.18 -1.91 -7.04
N GLN A 422 -10.75 -2.45 -5.90
CA GLN A 422 -11.62 -3.02 -4.86
C GLN A 422 -12.62 -2.00 -4.30
N ILE A 423 -12.21 -0.74 -4.17
CA ILE A 423 -13.07 0.35 -3.72
C ILE A 423 -13.92 0.87 -4.88
N ARG A 424 -13.34 1.05 -6.08
CA ARG A 424 -14.09 1.52 -7.27
C ARG A 424 -15.22 0.56 -7.67
N ASN A 425 -15.08 -0.73 -7.40
CA ASN A 425 -16.09 -1.77 -7.65
C ASN A 425 -17.34 -1.66 -6.76
N VAL A 426 -17.29 -0.95 -5.63
CA VAL A 426 -18.41 -0.86 -4.67
C VAL A 426 -18.83 0.58 -4.35
N ALA A 427 -17.89 1.53 -4.33
CA ALA A 427 -18.17 2.93 -4.11
C ALA A 427 -19.02 3.50 -5.26
N THR A 428 -20.00 4.34 -4.94
CA THR A 428 -20.94 4.91 -5.92
C THR A 428 -20.80 6.42 -6.03
N ILE A 429 -21.28 7.00 -7.14
CA ILE A 429 -21.22 8.45 -7.40
C ILE A 429 -21.93 9.22 -6.28
N ALA A 430 -23.14 8.78 -5.90
CA ALA A 430 -23.92 9.30 -4.78
C ALA A 430 -23.13 9.25 -3.47
N GLY A 431 -22.50 8.10 -3.19
CA GLY A 431 -21.65 7.94 -2.01
C GLY A 431 -20.51 8.96 -1.98
N ASN A 432 -19.93 9.33 -3.12
CA ASN A 432 -18.88 10.36 -3.19
C ASN A 432 -19.43 11.79 -3.01
N ILE A 433 -20.50 12.14 -3.74
CA ILE A 433 -21.12 13.47 -3.71
C ILE A 433 -21.70 13.77 -2.32
N VAL A 434 -22.58 12.91 -1.82
CA VAL A 434 -23.32 13.11 -0.55
C VAL A 434 -22.40 13.01 0.69
N THR A 435 -21.26 12.34 0.58
CA THR A 435 -20.22 12.37 1.64
C THR A 435 -19.66 13.79 1.86
N ALA A 436 -19.78 14.68 0.87
CA ALA A 436 -19.35 16.09 0.92
C ALA A 436 -17.95 16.25 1.54
N SER A 437 -17.02 15.39 1.09
CA SER A 437 -15.63 15.43 1.53
C SER A 437 -14.94 16.65 0.90
N PRO A 438 -14.27 17.52 1.67
CA PRO A 438 -13.58 18.69 1.11
C PRO A 438 -12.46 18.34 0.11
N ILE A 439 -12.03 17.07 0.12
CA ILE A 439 -10.98 16.45 -0.70
C ILE A 439 -11.56 15.43 -1.69
N SER A 440 -12.82 15.57 -2.11
CA SER A 440 -13.36 14.72 -3.19
C SER A 440 -12.70 15.07 -4.52
N ASP A 441 -12.26 14.05 -5.26
CA ASP A 441 -11.67 14.20 -6.59
C ASP A 441 -12.70 14.39 -7.72
N LEU A 442 -13.98 14.09 -7.49
CA LEU A 442 -15.04 14.25 -8.50
C LEU A 442 -15.86 15.52 -8.29
N ASN A 443 -16.12 15.92 -7.03
CA ASN A 443 -16.96 17.09 -6.74
C ASN A 443 -16.47 18.40 -7.40
N PRO A 444 -15.16 18.73 -7.44
CA PRO A 444 -14.68 19.91 -8.15
C PRO A 444 -14.97 19.85 -9.65
N VAL A 445 -14.86 18.67 -10.27
CA VAL A 445 -15.10 18.51 -11.71
C VAL A 445 -16.59 18.63 -12.03
N PHE A 446 -17.47 17.97 -11.27
CA PHE A 446 -18.91 18.15 -11.42
C PHE A 446 -19.35 19.61 -11.16
N LEU A 447 -18.77 20.27 -10.16
CA LEU A 447 -19.07 21.68 -9.83
C LEU A 447 -18.64 22.63 -10.95
N ALA A 448 -17.42 22.48 -11.48
CA ALA A 448 -16.91 23.30 -12.58
C ALA A 448 -17.67 23.05 -13.89
N ALA A 449 -18.16 21.82 -14.10
CA ALA A 449 -19.01 21.45 -15.24
C ALA A 449 -20.48 21.92 -15.10
N GLY A 450 -20.87 22.57 -14.00
CA GLY A 450 -22.25 23.04 -13.81
C GLY A 450 -23.27 21.90 -13.64
N ALA A 451 -22.87 20.78 -13.03
CA ALA A 451 -23.76 19.63 -12.86
C ALA A 451 -24.99 19.95 -12.00
N THR A 452 -26.11 19.29 -12.31
CA THR A 452 -27.37 19.39 -11.57
C THR A 452 -27.70 18.06 -10.89
N LEU A 453 -28.24 18.11 -9.68
CA LEU A 453 -28.52 16.96 -8.82
C LEU A 453 -30.03 16.77 -8.65
N THR A 454 -30.56 15.59 -8.94
CA THR A 454 -31.98 15.26 -8.74
C THR A 454 -32.15 14.58 -7.39
N LEU A 455 -32.90 15.23 -6.48
CA LEU A 455 -33.25 14.70 -5.17
C LEU A 455 -34.71 14.25 -5.15
N ALA A 456 -35.00 13.12 -4.51
CA ALA A 456 -36.36 12.60 -4.34
C ALA A 456 -36.69 12.38 -2.86
N SER A 457 -37.95 12.62 -2.50
CA SER A 457 -38.56 12.32 -1.20
C SER A 457 -39.96 11.71 -1.41
N ALA A 458 -40.63 11.27 -0.34
CA ALA A 458 -42.04 10.89 -0.41
C ALA A 458 -42.97 12.01 -0.95
N ASN A 459 -42.55 13.28 -0.85
CA ASN A 459 -43.30 14.45 -1.33
C ASN A 459 -43.04 14.81 -2.81
N GLY A 460 -42.19 14.04 -3.51
CA GLY A 460 -41.81 14.28 -4.91
C GLY A 460 -40.32 14.58 -5.11
N GLU A 461 -39.99 15.02 -6.33
CA GLU A 461 -38.63 15.28 -6.78
C GLU A 461 -38.32 16.78 -6.93
N ARG A 462 -37.04 17.15 -6.76
CA ARG A 462 -36.53 18.48 -7.07
C ARG A 462 -35.10 18.43 -7.60
N CYS A 463 -34.77 19.38 -8.46
CA CYS A 463 -33.40 19.57 -8.96
C CYS A 463 -32.67 20.65 -8.14
N VAL A 464 -31.38 20.44 -7.89
CA VAL A 464 -30.50 21.37 -7.15
C VAL A 464 -29.20 21.57 -7.95
N PRO A 465 -28.82 22.80 -8.31
CA PRO A 465 -27.50 23.08 -8.89
C PRO A 465 -26.39 22.69 -7.92
N MET A 466 -25.31 22.06 -8.40
CA MET A 466 -24.25 21.58 -7.49
C MET A 466 -23.50 22.70 -6.78
N SER A 467 -23.56 23.94 -7.29
CA SER A 467 -23.08 25.17 -6.65
C SER A 467 -23.79 25.50 -5.33
N GLU A 468 -25.05 25.11 -5.18
CA GLU A 468 -25.85 25.34 -3.98
C GLU A 468 -25.86 24.13 -3.03
N PHE A 469 -25.26 23.01 -3.46
CA PHE A 469 -25.40 21.73 -2.76
C PHE A 469 -24.51 21.59 -1.51
N PHE A 470 -23.34 22.24 -1.45
CA PHE A 470 -22.38 22.08 -0.35
C PHE A 470 -22.48 23.22 0.67
N LEU A 471 -23.19 22.99 1.79
CA LEU A 471 -23.51 24.02 2.77
C LEU A 471 -22.48 24.18 3.91
N GLY A 472 -21.48 23.30 3.97
CA GLY A 472 -20.45 23.32 5.02
C GLY A 472 -19.74 21.96 5.17
N TYR A 473 -18.84 21.84 6.15
CA TYR A 473 -18.06 20.62 6.34
C TYR A 473 -18.95 19.37 6.46
N ARG A 474 -18.91 18.52 5.42
CA ARG A 474 -19.73 17.31 5.31
C ARG A 474 -21.25 17.54 5.42
N ARG A 475 -21.73 18.74 5.07
CA ARG A 475 -23.15 19.11 5.04
C ARG A 475 -23.60 19.41 3.62
N THR A 476 -24.77 18.91 3.26
CA THR A 476 -25.39 19.10 1.93
C THR A 476 -26.72 19.84 2.05
N ALA A 477 -27.26 20.29 0.91
CA ALA A 477 -28.60 20.87 0.79
C ALA A 477 -29.74 19.84 0.76
N MET A 478 -29.46 18.59 1.14
CA MET A 478 -30.48 17.53 1.28
C MET A 478 -31.25 17.70 2.57
N GLN A 479 -32.56 17.50 2.51
CA GLN A 479 -33.46 17.47 3.66
C GLN A 479 -33.56 16.05 4.25
N PRO A 480 -34.00 15.90 5.51
CA PRO A 480 -34.31 14.59 6.08
C PRO A 480 -35.31 13.83 5.19
N GLY A 481 -35.05 12.54 4.95
CA GLY A 481 -35.86 11.70 4.06
C GLY A 481 -35.59 11.85 2.56
N GLU A 482 -34.70 12.75 2.11
CA GLU A 482 -34.30 12.82 0.71
C GLU A 482 -33.19 11.82 0.33
N VAL A 483 -33.24 11.35 -0.92
CA VAL A 483 -32.16 10.59 -1.56
C VAL A 483 -31.73 11.27 -2.87
N LEU A 484 -30.43 11.21 -3.17
CA LEU A 484 -29.89 11.61 -4.47
C LEU A 484 -30.16 10.51 -5.50
N VAL A 485 -31.02 10.79 -6.49
CA VAL A 485 -31.44 9.85 -7.53
C VAL A 485 -30.48 9.84 -8.72
N SER A 486 -30.10 11.03 -9.21
CA SER A 486 -29.25 11.18 -10.39
C SER A 486 -28.42 12.46 -10.37
N VAL A 487 -27.36 12.49 -11.18
CA VAL A 487 -26.56 13.67 -11.52
C VAL A 487 -26.57 13.88 -13.03
N THR A 488 -26.99 15.06 -13.48
CA THR A 488 -26.96 15.49 -14.87
C THR A 488 -25.70 16.30 -15.12
N VAL A 489 -24.88 15.86 -16.07
CA VAL A 489 -23.68 16.56 -16.53
C VAL A 489 -23.98 17.12 -17.93
N PRO A 490 -23.90 18.45 -18.13
CA PRO A 490 -24.16 19.04 -19.43
C PRO A 490 -23.07 18.68 -20.45
N PHE A 491 -23.44 18.65 -21.73
CA PHE A 491 -22.48 18.62 -22.82
C PHE A 491 -21.71 19.94 -22.89
N ASN A 492 -20.43 19.86 -23.25
CA ASN A 492 -19.62 21.05 -23.41
C ASN A 492 -20.04 21.86 -24.64
N ALA A 493 -20.04 23.18 -24.48
CA ALA A 493 -20.35 24.12 -25.55
C ALA A 493 -19.17 24.32 -26.51
N GLU A 494 -19.43 24.94 -27.67
CA GLU A 494 -18.36 25.43 -28.54
C GLU A 494 -17.55 26.54 -27.84
N GLY A 495 -16.25 26.59 -28.10
CA GLY A 495 -15.31 27.49 -27.41
C GLY A 495 -15.05 27.13 -25.94
N GLU A 496 -15.57 26.01 -25.43
CA GLU A 496 -15.38 25.59 -24.03
C GLU A 496 -14.26 24.56 -23.86
N VAL A 497 -13.48 24.70 -22.79
CA VAL A 497 -12.50 23.70 -22.33
C VAL A 497 -12.62 23.49 -20.82
N ILE A 498 -12.51 22.24 -20.38
CA ILE A 498 -12.45 21.85 -18.97
C ILE A 498 -11.28 20.88 -18.71
N GLY A 499 -10.58 21.07 -17.60
CA GLY A 499 -9.46 20.24 -17.17
C GLY A 499 -9.54 19.89 -15.69
N ALA A 500 -9.00 18.72 -15.33
CA ALA A 500 -8.93 18.25 -13.95
C ALA A 500 -7.49 17.89 -13.55
N PHE A 501 -7.14 18.19 -12.30
CA PHE A 501 -5.82 17.94 -11.72
C PHE A 501 -5.94 17.51 -10.25
N LYS A 502 -5.03 16.62 -9.82
CA LYS A 502 -4.92 16.10 -8.45
C LYS A 502 -3.44 16.07 -8.05
N GLN A 503 -3.14 16.44 -6.81
CA GLN A 503 -1.86 16.18 -6.15
C GLN A 503 -2.12 15.45 -4.83
N ALA A 504 -1.34 14.41 -4.57
CA ALA A 504 -1.35 13.62 -3.34
C ALA A 504 0.10 13.24 -2.96
N LYS A 505 0.32 12.44 -1.92
CA LYS A 505 1.68 11.96 -1.53
C LYS A 505 2.11 10.77 -2.39
N ARG A 506 1.17 9.96 -2.85
CA ARG A 506 1.32 8.91 -3.86
C ARG A 506 0.37 9.20 -5.04
N LYS A 507 0.71 8.72 -6.24
CA LYS A 507 -0.10 8.93 -7.46
C LYS A 507 -1.41 8.13 -7.41
N GLU A 508 -1.33 6.84 -7.11
CA GLU A 508 -2.48 5.93 -6.97
C GLU A 508 -2.92 5.78 -5.50
N ASP A 509 -4.20 5.43 -5.27
CA ASP A 509 -4.77 5.06 -3.97
C ASP A 509 -4.37 6.02 -2.80
N ASP A 510 -4.50 7.33 -3.00
CA ASP A 510 -4.17 8.33 -1.97
C ASP A 510 -5.16 9.49 -1.95
N ILE A 511 -5.25 10.13 -0.79
CA ILE A 511 -6.07 11.31 -0.54
C ILE A 511 -5.43 12.54 -1.19
N ALA A 512 -6.25 13.32 -1.91
CA ALA A 512 -5.80 14.59 -2.45
C ALA A 512 -5.36 15.58 -1.37
N ILE A 513 -4.20 16.19 -1.57
CA ILE A 513 -3.72 17.40 -0.87
C ILE A 513 -4.46 18.62 -1.44
N VAL A 514 -4.49 18.73 -2.77
CA VAL A 514 -5.35 19.64 -3.55
C VAL A 514 -5.84 18.89 -4.79
N THR A 515 -7.08 19.11 -5.17
CA THR A 515 -7.71 18.54 -6.37
C THR A 515 -8.66 19.57 -6.97
N CYS A 516 -8.79 19.65 -8.30
CA CYS A 516 -9.58 20.69 -8.95
C CYS A 516 -10.25 20.25 -10.25
N GLY A 517 -11.29 20.99 -10.61
CA GLY A 517 -11.91 21.02 -11.93
C GLY A 517 -11.96 22.48 -12.37
N LEU A 518 -11.42 22.78 -13.55
CA LEU A 518 -11.21 24.15 -14.04
C LEU A 518 -11.81 24.24 -15.44
N ARG A 519 -12.75 25.15 -15.67
CA ARG A 519 -13.46 25.36 -16.94
C ARG A 519 -13.34 26.82 -17.40
N VAL A 520 -13.18 27.01 -18.71
CA VAL A 520 -13.28 28.31 -19.38
C VAL A 520 -14.06 28.14 -20.68
N ARG A 521 -14.87 29.14 -21.04
CA ARG A 521 -15.51 29.24 -22.36
C ARG A 521 -15.18 30.59 -22.96
N VAL A 522 -14.77 30.58 -24.23
CA VAL A 522 -14.47 31.79 -25.02
C VAL A 522 -15.44 31.97 -26.17
N ASP A 523 -15.56 33.20 -26.67
CA ASP A 523 -16.20 33.50 -27.96
C ASP A 523 -15.22 33.34 -29.14
N GLU A 524 -15.71 33.60 -30.36
CA GLU A 524 -14.91 33.60 -31.59
C GLU A 524 -13.72 34.58 -31.57
N ASN A 525 -13.76 35.60 -30.70
CA ASN A 525 -12.70 36.59 -30.50
C ASN A 525 -11.77 36.22 -29.32
N GLN A 526 -11.84 34.98 -28.83
CA GLN A 526 -11.07 34.47 -27.69
C GLN A 526 -11.35 35.21 -26.37
N ARG A 527 -12.47 35.94 -26.26
CA ARG A 527 -12.88 36.60 -25.01
C ARG A 527 -13.61 35.62 -24.12
N VAL A 528 -13.23 35.57 -22.84
CA VAL A 528 -13.88 34.71 -21.86
C VAL A 528 -15.32 35.17 -21.65
N VAL A 529 -16.27 34.31 -21.99
CA VAL A 529 -17.71 34.54 -21.78
C VAL A 529 -18.22 33.85 -20.51
N ASP A 530 -17.50 32.86 -20.00
CA ASP A 530 -17.83 32.11 -18.79
C ASP A 530 -16.59 31.38 -18.25
N ALA A 531 -16.46 31.23 -16.93
CA ALA A 531 -15.35 30.55 -16.27
C ALA A 531 -15.79 29.96 -14.92
N ALA A 532 -15.28 28.78 -14.58
CA ALA A 532 -15.54 28.14 -13.29
C ALA A 532 -14.29 27.40 -12.78
N PHE A 533 -13.72 27.85 -11.67
CA PHE A 533 -12.49 27.30 -11.10
C PHE A 533 -12.77 26.65 -9.74
N ALA A 534 -13.07 25.36 -9.73
CA ALA A 534 -13.46 24.62 -8.53
C ALA A 534 -12.29 23.87 -7.89
N TYR A 535 -12.16 23.96 -6.57
CA TYR A 535 -11.09 23.34 -5.79
C TYR A 535 -11.61 22.52 -4.60
N GLY A 536 -10.86 21.47 -4.27
CA GLY A 536 -10.94 20.70 -3.04
C GLY A 536 -9.57 20.65 -2.33
N GLY A 537 -9.59 20.45 -1.02
CA GLY A 537 -8.39 20.44 -0.16
C GLY A 537 -7.99 21.82 0.38
N VAL A 538 -8.67 22.89 -0.03
CA VAL A 538 -8.35 24.29 0.33
C VAL A 538 -9.47 25.00 1.10
N ALA A 539 -10.54 24.30 1.44
CA ALA A 539 -11.65 24.81 2.25
C ALA A 539 -12.33 23.65 3.02
N PRO A 540 -13.26 23.93 3.95
CA PRO A 540 -14.09 22.90 4.60
C PRO A 540 -15.06 22.18 3.65
N THR A 541 -15.26 22.69 2.44
CA THR A 541 -16.07 22.14 1.34
C THR A 541 -15.28 22.13 0.03
N THR A 542 -15.86 21.57 -1.03
CA THR A 542 -15.48 21.96 -2.39
C THR A 542 -15.99 23.39 -2.65
N VAL A 543 -15.17 24.26 -3.24
CA VAL A 543 -15.47 25.68 -3.45
C VAL A 543 -15.13 26.13 -4.87
N LEU A 544 -15.79 27.18 -5.35
CA LEU A 544 -15.41 27.93 -6.56
C LEU A 544 -14.55 29.13 -6.16
N ALA A 545 -13.50 29.41 -6.93
CA ALA A 545 -12.76 30.65 -6.88
C ALA A 545 -13.47 31.68 -7.78
N HIS A 546 -14.42 32.40 -7.19
CA HIS A 546 -15.29 33.36 -7.86
C HIS A 546 -14.51 34.59 -8.31
N ALA A 547 -13.68 35.18 -7.44
CA ALA A 547 -12.88 36.35 -7.80
C ALA A 547 -11.87 36.02 -8.91
N ALA A 548 -11.31 34.82 -8.91
CA ALA A 548 -10.45 34.34 -9.99
C ALA A 548 -11.19 34.17 -11.33
N ALA A 549 -12.44 33.68 -11.31
CA ALA A 549 -13.27 33.55 -12.50
C ALA A 549 -13.72 34.93 -13.03
N GLU A 550 -14.19 35.82 -12.16
CA GLU A 550 -14.55 37.21 -12.50
C GLU A 550 -13.38 37.99 -13.11
N ALA A 551 -12.16 37.79 -12.61
CA ALA A 551 -10.94 38.39 -13.16
C ALA A 551 -10.63 37.96 -14.61
N ALA A 552 -11.15 36.81 -15.05
CA ALA A 552 -11.01 36.28 -16.40
C ALA A 552 -12.15 36.76 -17.34
N VAL A 553 -13.39 36.76 -16.87
CA VAL A 553 -14.58 37.07 -17.69
C VAL A 553 -14.46 38.45 -18.36
N GLY A 554 -14.89 38.51 -19.62
CA GLY A 554 -14.79 39.68 -20.50
C GLY A 554 -13.39 39.98 -21.04
N SER A 555 -12.33 39.35 -20.51
CA SER A 555 -10.94 39.52 -20.97
C SER A 555 -10.58 38.53 -22.06
N THR A 556 -9.50 38.80 -22.81
CA THR A 556 -8.96 37.86 -23.82
C THR A 556 -8.17 36.74 -23.15
N TRP A 557 -8.55 35.48 -23.40
CA TRP A 557 -7.79 34.32 -22.94
C TRP A 557 -6.50 34.18 -23.77
N GLY A 558 -5.38 33.84 -23.13
CA GLY A 558 -4.04 33.86 -23.75
C GLY A 558 -3.25 35.16 -23.56
N ASP A 559 -3.86 36.26 -23.07
CA ASP A 559 -3.13 37.46 -22.67
C ASP A 559 -2.41 37.25 -21.32
N ARG A 560 -1.09 37.49 -21.30
CA ARG A 560 -0.24 37.34 -20.11
C ARG A 560 -0.68 38.21 -18.93
N SER A 561 -1.13 39.43 -19.18
CA SER A 561 -1.60 40.35 -18.14
C SER A 561 -2.92 39.89 -17.52
N VAL A 562 -3.73 39.13 -18.26
CA VAL A 562 -4.95 38.49 -17.76
C VAL A 562 -4.59 37.27 -16.92
N LEU A 563 -3.64 36.45 -17.38
CA LEU A 563 -3.11 35.31 -16.60
C LEU A 563 -2.58 35.76 -15.23
N ASP A 564 -1.69 36.76 -15.19
CA ASP A 564 -1.09 37.24 -13.95
C ASP A 564 -2.15 37.80 -12.98
N ARG A 565 -3.19 38.48 -13.50
CA ARG A 565 -4.35 38.96 -12.73
C ARG A 565 -5.19 37.82 -12.15
N VAL A 566 -5.50 36.81 -12.97
CA VAL A 566 -6.31 35.64 -12.58
C VAL A 566 -5.59 34.77 -11.55
N LEU A 567 -4.27 34.58 -11.70
CA LEU A 567 -3.44 33.90 -10.69
C LEU A 567 -3.37 34.69 -9.38
N GLY A 568 -3.21 36.02 -9.45
CA GLY A 568 -3.22 36.89 -8.27
C GLY A 568 -4.54 36.85 -7.49
N ALA A 569 -5.67 36.92 -8.20
CA ALA A 569 -7.00 36.79 -7.61
C ALA A 569 -7.20 35.42 -6.95
N CYS A 570 -6.83 34.32 -7.63
CA CYS A 570 -6.87 32.96 -7.09
C CYS A 570 -6.03 32.79 -5.81
N GLN A 571 -4.85 33.40 -5.75
CA GLN A 571 -3.97 33.36 -4.58
C GLN A 571 -4.54 34.12 -3.38
N GLN A 572 -5.17 35.29 -3.62
CA GLN A 572 -5.80 36.09 -2.57
C GLN A 572 -7.08 35.44 -2.03
N GLU A 573 -7.90 34.87 -2.92
CA GLU A 573 -9.17 34.23 -2.57
C GLU A 573 -9.00 32.91 -1.79
N LEU A 574 -7.98 32.11 -2.13
CA LEU A 574 -7.74 30.78 -1.55
C LEU A 574 -6.60 30.77 -0.52
N GLN A 575 -6.42 31.87 0.22
CA GLN A 575 -5.39 31.99 1.26
C GLN A 575 -5.67 31.04 2.45
N LEU A 576 -4.61 30.44 3.00
CA LEU A 576 -4.69 29.48 4.11
C LEU A 576 -3.79 29.89 5.29
N ASP A 577 -4.36 29.88 6.50
CA ASP A 577 -3.62 30.01 7.75
C ASP A 577 -2.61 28.86 7.94
N TYR A 578 -1.49 29.14 8.62
CA TYR A 578 -0.48 28.13 8.95
C TYR A 578 -1.06 26.93 9.74
N ALA A 579 -2.02 27.19 10.63
CA ALA A 579 -2.66 26.19 11.48
C ALA A 579 -3.81 25.40 10.81
N VAL A 580 -4.02 25.57 9.49
CA VAL A 580 -5.08 24.89 8.73
C VAL A 580 -5.05 23.35 8.94
N PRO A 581 -6.21 22.69 9.17
CA PRO A 581 -6.27 21.23 9.26
C PRO A 581 -5.63 20.55 8.05
N GLY A 582 -4.71 19.61 8.29
CA GLY A 582 -3.90 18.95 7.27
C GLY A 582 -2.51 19.57 7.03
N GLY A 583 -2.23 20.77 7.55
CA GLY A 583 -0.93 21.44 7.41
C GLY A 583 -0.60 21.82 5.97
N MET A 584 0.70 21.97 5.64
CA MET A 584 1.15 22.24 4.26
C MET A 584 0.49 23.48 3.60
N ALA A 585 0.16 24.53 4.37
CA ALA A 585 -0.59 25.71 3.90
C ALA A 585 0.04 26.33 2.65
N GLU A 586 1.34 26.65 2.72
CA GLU A 586 2.12 27.23 1.62
C GLU A 586 2.12 26.34 0.36
N TYR A 587 2.33 25.03 0.53
CA TYR A 587 2.30 24.08 -0.59
C TYR A 587 0.91 23.97 -1.23
N ARG A 588 -0.15 24.01 -0.42
CA ARG A 588 -1.54 24.02 -0.92
C ARG A 588 -1.86 25.28 -1.71
N MET A 589 -1.46 26.45 -1.21
CA MET A 589 -1.61 27.72 -1.93
C MET A 589 -0.77 27.77 -3.23
N ALA A 590 0.42 27.17 -3.23
CA ALA A 590 1.22 27.04 -4.45
C ALA A 590 0.58 26.08 -5.48
N LEU A 591 -0.14 25.04 -5.02
CA LEU A 591 -0.82 24.09 -5.90
C LEU A 591 -2.05 24.69 -6.61
N THR A 592 -2.81 25.58 -5.99
CA THR A 592 -3.99 26.19 -6.64
C THR A 592 -3.59 27.01 -7.87
N THR A 593 -2.64 27.93 -7.70
CA THR A 593 -2.07 28.74 -8.79
C THR A 593 -1.32 27.88 -9.81
N SER A 594 -0.57 26.86 -9.37
CA SER A 594 0.10 25.92 -10.29
C SER A 594 -0.87 25.13 -11.17
N PHE A 595 -2.01 24.68 -10.63
CA PHE A 595 -3.04 24.00 -11.42
C PHE A 595 -3.75 24.95 -12.38
N LEU A 596 -4.02 26.19 -11.96
CA LEU A 596 -4.62 27.19 -12.84
C LEU A 596 -3.69 27.59 -13.99
N PHE A 597 -2.38 27.71 -13.74
CA PHE A 597 -1.36 27.92 -14.77
C PHE A 597 -1.28 26.73 -15.76
N LYS A 598 -1.28 25.49 -15.26
CA LYS A 598 -1.33 24.29 -16.11
C LYS A 598 -2.61 24.25 -16.96
N PHE A 599 -3.75 24.63 -16.38
CA PHE A 599 -5.01 24.72 -17.10
C PHE A 599 -4.98 25.80 -18.18
N TRP A 600 -4.42 26.98 -17.91
CA TRP A 600 -4.26 28.04 -18.90
C TRP A 600 -3.46 27.56 -20.11
N ALA A 601 -2.28 26.98 -19.90
CA ALA A 601 -1.45 26.43 -20.97
C ALA A 601 -2.19 25.38 -21.83
N VAL A 602 -2.83 24.40 -21.18
CA VAL A 602 -3.56 23.32 -21.87
C VAL A 602 -4.81 23.82 -22.58
N SER A 603 -5.56 24.76 -21.98
CA SER A 603 -6.77 25.33 -22.59
C SER A 603 -6.46 26.25 -23.77
N CYS A 604 -5.43 27.10 -23.68
CA CYS A 604 -4.97 27.88 -24.83
C CYS A 604 -4.58 26.96 -26.01
N SER A 605 -3.83 25.88 -25.74
CA SER A 605 -3.47 24.90 -26.76
C SER A 605 -4.69 24.20 -27.36
N ALA A 606 -5.67 23.79 -26.55
CA ALA A 606 -6.91 23.15 -27.00
C ALA A 606 -7.84 24.09 -27.79
N LEU A 607 -7.82 25.39 -27.50
CA LEU A 607 -8.57 26.44 -28.19
C LEU A 607 -7.84 26.98 -29.45
N GLY A 608 -6.65 26.49 -29.78
CA GLY A 608 -5.84 27.02 -30.89
C GLY A 608 -5.24 28.40 -30.65
N ILE A 609 -5.22 28.88 -29.39
CA ILE A 609 -4.72 30.18 -29.00
C ILE A 609 -3.20 30.13 -28.89
N THR A 610 -2.51 30.79 -29.83
CA THR A 610 -1.05 30.85 -29.87
C THR A 610 -0.51 31.89 -28.88
N CYS A 611 -0.05 31.42 -27.73
CA CYS A 611 0.65 32.22 -26.71
C CYS A 611 1.89 31.46 -26.18
N ALA A 612 2.77 32.14 -25.45
CA ALA A 612 3.99 31.52 -24.89
C ALA A 612 3.66 30.30 -24.01
N GLU A 613 2.59 30.38 -23.22
CA GLU A 613 2.13 29.33 -22.34
C GLU A 613 1.54 28.13 -23.09
N SER A 614 0.89 28.33 -24.25
CA SER A 614 0.33 27.22 -25.03
C SER A 614 1.40 26.26 -25.57
N LEU A 615 2.61 26.78 -25.85
CA LEU A 615 3.76 25.96 -26.24
C LEU A 615 4.20 25.01 -25.11
N LEU A 616 3.94 25.37 -23.85
CA LEU A 616 4.27 24.56 -22.67
C LEU A 616 3.26 23.44 -22.39
N ALA A 617 2.12 23.38 -23.10
CA ALA A 617 1.05 22.41 -22.82
C ALA A 617 1.54 20.95 -22.84
N HIS A 618 2.49 20.62 -23.72
CA HIS A 618 3.09 19.29 -23.81
C HIS A 618 3.94 18.94 -22.57
N GLU A 619 4.67 19.91 -22.00
CA GLU A 619 5.44 19.76 -20.76
C GLU A 619 4.51 19.76 -19.52
N LEU A 620 3.46 20.58 -19.53
CA LEU A 620 2.55 20.75 -18.39
C LEU A 620 1.44 19.70 -18.32
N GLY A 621 1.27 18.91 -19.39
CA GLY A 621 0.36 17.78 -19.49
C GLY A 621 0.65 16.65 -18.50
N TYR A 622 -0.20 15.62 -18.52
CA TYR A 622 -0.06 14.44 -17.66
C TYR A 622 0.83 13.39 -18.35
N GLU A 623 1.86 12.88 -17.66
CA GLU A 623 2.68 11.77 -18.18
C GLU A 623 2.24 10.46 -17.52
N GLU A 624 1.89 9.48 -18.35
CA GLU A 624 1.60 8.14 -17.87
C GLU A 624 2.88 7.37 -17.55
N ARG A 625 2.80 6.52 -16.54
CA ARG A 625 3.94 5.67 -16.17
C ARG A 625 4.05 4.55 -17.20
N VAL A 626 5.19 4.47 -17.88
CA VAL A 626 5.51 3.31 -18.72
C VAL A 626 5.57 2.02 -17.90
N VAL A 627 5.05 0.95 -18.50
CA VAL A 627 4.96 -0.40 -17.95
C VAL A 627 6.32 -0.86 -17.38
N SER A 628 6.31 -1.35 -16.13
CA SER A 628 7.53 -1.64 -15.38
C SER A 628 8.26 -2.89 -15.91
N LYS A 629 9.53 -2.69 -16.28
CA LYS A 629 10.51 -3.71 -16.69
C LYS A 629 11.64 -3.84 -15.65
N ALA A 630 12.26 -5.00 -15.55
CA ALA A 630 13.50 -5.22 -14.83
C ALA A 630 14.25 -6.45 -15.38
N ARG A 631 15.55 -6.51 -15.11
CA ARG A 631 16.43 -7.67 -15.35
C ARG A 631 17.09 -8.02 -14.01
N GLN A 632 17.23 -9.30 -13.71
CA GLN A 632 17.98 -9.78 -12.54
C GLN A 632 19.22 -10.53 -13.04
N GLU A 633 20.31 -10.53 -12.27
CA GLU A 633 21.54 -11.24 -12.61
C GLU A 633 22.15 -11.84 -11.35
N TYR A 634 22.57 -13.10 -11.41
CA TYR A 634 23.36 -13.77 -10.38
C TYR A 634 24.26 -14.84 -10.99
N ALA A 635 25.33 -15.20 -10.27
CA ALA A 635 26.25 -16.24 -10.72
C ALA A 635 25.66 -17.64 -10.55
N SER A 636 25.91 -18.52 -11.51
CA SER A 636 25.56 -19.94 -11.43
C SER A 636 26.45 -20.67 -10.42
N VAL A 637 25.85 -21.45 -9.52
CA VAL A 637 26.58 -22.32 -8.59
C VAL A 637 26.41 -23.76 -9.06
N LYS A 638 27.44 -24.35 -9.67
CA LYS A 638 27.38 -25.71 -10.24
C LYS A 638 27.75 -26.79 -9.24
N ASP A 639 28.75 -26.53 -8.38
CA ASP A 639 29.38 -27.54 -7.51
C ASP A 639 28.64 -27.76 -6.16
N ARG A 640 27.39 -27.30 -6.07
CA ARG A 640 26.53 -27.41 -4.89
C ARG A 640 25.20 -28.05 -5.28
N ALA A 641 24.69 -28.95 -4.45
CA ALA A 641 23.44 -29.65 -4.71
C ALA A 641 22.25 -28.68 -4.64
N ILE A 642 22.18 -27.91 -3.56
CA ILE A 642 21.05 -27.00 -3.30
C ILE A 642 21.49 -25.61 -2.81
N VAL A 643 22.60 -25.48 -2.10
CA VAL A 643 23.07 -24.18 -1.60
C VAL A 643 23.52 -23.29 -2.76
N GLY A 644 22.92 -22.11 -2.88
CA GLY A 644 23.16 -21.16 -3.98
C GLY A 644 22.22 -21.29 -5.17
N LYS A 645 21.26 -22.23 -5.17
CA LYS A 645 20.20 -22.34 -6.19
C LYS A 645 19.02 -21.39 -5.89
N GLY A 646 18.31 -20.95 -6.94
CA GLY A 646 17.11 -20.11 -6.86
C GLY A 646 15.85 -20.83 -6.37
N VAL A 647 15.86 -21.39 -5.16
CA VAL A 647 14.72 -22.16 -4.62
C VAL A 647 13.59 -21.23 -4.15
N ALA A 648 12.35 -21.54 -4.50
CA ALA A 648 11.18 -20.84 -3.98
C ALA A 648 11.04 -21.01 -2.45
N HIS A 649 10.41 -20.05 -1.77
CA HIS A 649 10.22 -20.11 -0.32
C HIS A 649 9.38 -21.35 0.07
N LEU A 650 9.81 -22.13 1.08
CA LEU A 650 9.14 -23.39 1.44
C LEU A 650 7.66 -23.24 1.83
N ALA A 651 7.24 -22.03 2.23
CA ALA A 651 5.85 -21.73 2.52
C ALA A 651 5.10 -21.06 1.35
N ALA A 652 5.75 -20.73 0.23
CA ALA A 652 5.18 -19.94 -0.86
C ALA A 652 3.83 -20.47 -1.34
N LEU A 653 3.76 -21.78 -1.66
CA LEU A 653 2.52 -22.44 -2.09
C LEU A 653 1.40 -22.38 -1.03
N LYS A 654 1.75 -22.41 0.26
CA LYS A 654 0.79 -22.28 1.38
C LYS A 654 0.38 -20.82 1.62
N GLN A 655 1.23 -19.86 1.24
CA GLN A 655 0.96 -18.43 1.36
C GLN A 655 0.02 -17.94 0.24
N VAL A 656 0.17 -18.44 -0.99
CA VAL A 656 -0.74 -18.14 -2.12
C VAL A 656 -2.10 -18.84 -2.02
N THR A 657 -2.24 -19.93 -1.26
CA THR A 657 -3.51 -20.67 -1.06
C THR A 657 -4.25 -20.30 0.22
N GLY A 658 -3.64 -19.50 1.10
CA GLY A 658 -4.20 -19.16 2.40
C GLY A 658 -3.98 -20.20 3.52
N GLU A 659 -3.41 -21.37 3.21
CA GLU A 659 -3.11 -22.45 4.17
C GLU A 659 -2.01 -22.08 5.19
N ALA A 660 -1.19 -21.06 4.90
CA ALA A 660 -0.21 -20.53 5.83
C ALA A 660 -0.91 -19.85 7.01
N ARG A 661 -0.90 -20.52 8.17
CA ARG A 661 -1.43 -20.01 9.45
C ARG A 661 -0.49 -18.98 10.10
N TYR A 662 -1.06 -17.83 10.46
CA TYR A 662 -0.47 -16.77 11.28
C TYR A 662 -1.10 -16.78 12.69
N VAL A 663 -0.70 -15.90 13.61
CA VAL A 663 -1.16 -15.97 15.01
C VAL A 663 -2.68 -15.81 15.13
N ASP A 664 -3.26 -14.85 14.40
CA ASP A 664 -4.71 -14.65 14.39
C ASP A 664 -5.49 -15.75 13.63
N ASP A 665 -4.80 -16.63 12.89
CA ASP A 665 -5.42 -17.77 12.19
C ASP A 665 -5.45 -19.06 13.02
N ILE A 666 -4.88 -19.05 14.23
CA ILE A 666 -4.98 -20.14 15.20
C ILE A 666 -6.45 -20.22 15.65
N PRO A 667 -7.14 -21.37 15.48
CA PRO A 667 -8.53 -21.53 15.92
C PRO A 667 -8.71 -21.13 17.38
N ALA A 668 -9.74 -20.35 17.67
CA ALA A 668 -10.06 -19.94 19.03
C ALA A 668 -10.45 -21.15 19.89
N LEU A 669 -9.98 -21.19 21.14
CA LEU A 669 -10.38 -22.22 22.09
C LEU A 669 -11.77 -21.92 22.68
N ALA A 670 -12.44 -22.96 23.18
CA ALA A 670 -13.74 -22.81 23.81
C ALA A 670 -13.63 -21.91 25.05
N GLY A 671 -14.37 -20.79 25.05
CA GLY A 671 -14.29 -19.81 26.14
C GLY A 671 -13.07 -18.90 26.08
N GLU A 672 -12.37 -18.79 24.96
CA GLU A 672 -11.33 -17.77 24.74
C GLU A 672 -11.88 -16.34 24.99
N LEU A 673 -11.01 -15.45 25.48
CA LEU A 673 -11.30 -14.03 25.69
C LEU A 673 -10.45 -13.15 24.79
N HIS A 674 -10.90 -11.92 24.58
CA HIS A 674 -10.19 -10.90 23.81
C HIS A 674 -9.83 -9.70 24.68
N VAL A 675 -8.68 -9.09 24.40
CA VAL A 675 -8.21 -7.86 25.04
C VAL A 675 -8.63 -6.62 24.23
N GLY A 676 -9.19 -5.63 24.90
CA GLY A 676 -9.34 -4.25 24.42
C GLY A 676 -8.46 -3.32 25.24
N LEU A 677 -7.76 -2.40 24.58
CA LEU A 677 -6.81 -1.49 25.22
C LEU A 677 -7.47 -0.16 25.60
N VAL A 678 -7.36 0.24 26.86
CA VAL A 678 -7.65 1.60 27.31
C VAL A 678 -6.41 2.45 27.02
N LEU A 679 -6.45 3.24 25.95
CA LEU A 679 -5.30 4.03 25.49
C LEU A 679 -5.34 5.46 26.03
N SER A 680 -4.18 5.98 26.42
CA SER A 680 -4.00 7.37 26.82
C SER A 680 -4.43 8.37 25.74
N THR A 681 -5.12 9.43 26.15
CA THR A 681 -5.43 10.59 25.32
C THR A 681 -4.49 11.78 25.56
N ARG A 682 -3.46 11.62 26.41
CA ARG A 682 -2.49 12.67 26.80
C ARG A 682 -1.07 12.29 26.43
N ALA A 683 -0.23 13.27 26.09
CA ALA A 683 1.18 13.03 25.80
C ALA A 683 2.04 12.88 27.07
N HIS A 684 1.75 13.66 28.12
CA HIS A 684 2.42 13.57 29.41
C HIS A 684 1.43 13.99 30.49
N ALA A 685 1.12 13.13 31.45
CA ALA A 685 0.15 13.42 32.50
C ALA A 685 0.28 12.48 33.70
N ARG A 686 -0.10 12.93 34.90
CA ARG A 686 -0.35 12.03 36.05
C ARG A 686 -1.73 11.41 35.91
N ILE A 687 -1.85 10.11 36.19
CA ILE A 687 -3.11 9.36 36.24
C ILE A 687 -3.72 9.60 37.62
N LEU A 688 -4.88 10.26 37.68
CA LEU A 688 -5.59 10.52 38.93
C LEU A 688 -6.54 9.39 39.30
N SER A 689 -7.22 8.83 38.30
CA SER A 689 -8.14 7.70 38.46
C SER A 689 -8.41 7.00 37.13
N ILE A 690 -8.66 5.70 37.20
CA ILE A 690 -9.22 4.88 36.10
C ILE A 690 -10.53 4.31 36.62
N ASP A 691 -11.66 4.69 36.02
CA ASP A 691 -13.00 4.21 36.35
C ASP A 691 -13.53 3.33 35.22
N ALA A 692 -13.93 2.11 35.57
CA ALA A 692 -14.38 1.08 34.65
C ALA A 692 -15.83 0.60 34.93
N GLU A 693 -16.61 1.28 35.77
CA GLU A 693 -17.96 0.83 36.15
C GLU A 693 -18.86 0.59 34.92
N LEU A 694 -18.90 1.55 34.00
CA LEU A 694 -19.67 1.43 32.75
C LEU A 694 -19.20 0.31 31.82
N ALA A 695 -17.90 -0.02 31.86
CA ALA A 695 -17.34 -1.11 31.07
C ALA A 695 -17.71 -2.48 31.68
N LEU A 696 -17.61 -2.61 33.01
CA LEU A 696 -17.96 -3.82 33.76
C LEU A 696 -19.46 -4.12 33.77
N ALA A 697 -20.31 -3.10 33.60
CA ALA A 697 -21.76 -3.26 33.46
C ALA A 697 -22.20 -3.94 32.14
N LEU A 698 -21.32 -4.04 31.13
CA LEU A 698 -21.65 -4.71 29.87
C LEU A 698 -21.54 -6.23 29.98
N SER A 699 -22.66 -6.93 29.75
CA SER A 699 -22.69 -8.40 29.67
C SER A 699 -21.64 -8.93 28.70
N GLY A 700 -20.81 -9.88 29.15
CA GLY A 700 -19.71 -10.46 28.37
C GLY A 700 -18.35 -9.79 28.56
N VAL A 701 -18.29 -8.63 29.23
CA VAL A 701 -17.05 -8.14 29.85
C VAL A 701 -16.80 -8.97 31.12
N VAL A 702 -15.58 -9.46 31.28
CA VAL A 702 -15.21 -10.40 32.35
C VAL A 702 -14.37 -9.71 33.42
N ARG A 703 -13.43 -8.84 33.02
CA ARG A 703 -12.53 -8.15 33.93
C ARG A 703 -11.91 -6.93 33.28
N VAL A 704 -11.52 -5.95 34.10
CA VAL A 704 -10.60 -4.88 33.71
C VAL A 704 -9.35 -5.01 34.58
N LEU A 705 -8.17 -4.93 33.96
CA LEU A 705 -6.87 -5.08 34.60
C LEU A 705 -6.04 -3.81 34.45
N THR A 706 -5.28 -3.48 35.48
CA THR A 706 -4.42 -2.30 35.61
C THR A 706 -3.01 -2.70 36.06
N ALA A 707 -2.10 -1.75 36.25
CA ALA A 707 -0.78 -2.01 36.85
C ALA A 707 -0.87 -2.77 38.20
N ARG A 708 -1.93 -2.54 38.98
CA ARG A 708 -2.16 -3.22 40.28
C ARG A 708 -2.43 -4.71 40.17
N ASP A 709 -2.79 -5.19 38.98
CA ASP A 709 -3.08 -6.60 38.74
C ASP A 709 -1.82 -7.37 38.32
N VAL A 710 -0.67 -6.73 38.12
CA VAL A 710 0.61 -7.42 37.84
C VAL A 710 1.09 -8.15 39.11
N PRO A 711 1.19 -9.51 39.13
CA PRO A 711 1.56 -10.25 40.33
C PRO A 711 3.08 -10.33 40.57
N GLY A 712 3.90 -10.09 39.54
CA GLY A 712 5.35 -10.07 39.59
C GLY A 712 5.93 -8.67 39.37
N GLU A 713 6.92 -8.55 38.50
CA GLU A 713 7.58 -7.27 38.17
C GLU A 713 6.84 -6.53 37.04
N ASN A 714 6.54 -5.24 37.23
CA ASN A 714 5.89 -4.41 36.21
C ASN A 714 6.90 -3.81 35.22
N HIS A 715 8.17 -3.64 35.61
CA HIS A 715 9.23 -3.13 34.75
C HIS A 715 9.81 -4.21 33.85
N TRP A 716 9.83 -3.97 32.54
CA TRP A 716 10.41 -4.88 31.55
C TRP A 716 11.57 -4.21 30.80
N ASN A 717 12.02 -4.85 29.73
CA ASN A 717 13.19 -4.47 28.91
C ASN A 717 14.54 -4.61 29.66
N VAL A 718 15.65 -4.30 28.96
CA VAL A 718 17.03 -4.48 29.44
C VAL A 718 17.45 -3.43 30.48
N PHE A 719 16.87 -2.23 30.40
CA PHE A 719 17.15 -1.08 31.26
C PHE A 719 16.20 -0.97 32.45
N LYS A 720 15.08 -1.74 32.43
CA LYS A 720 14.03 -1.72 33.47
C LYS A 720 13.40 -0.34 33.66
N ASP A 721 13.28 0.41 32.57
CA ASP A 721 12.77 1.79 32.54
C ASP A 721 11.41 1.95 31.85
N GLU A 722 10.75 0.83 31.52
CA GLU A 722 9.40 0.81 30.95
C GLU A 722 8.50 -0.14 31.76
N GLU A 723 7.36 0.37 32.22
CA GLU A 723 6.30 -0.42 32.83
C GLU A 723 5.43 -1.11 31.76
N ILE A 724 4.94 -2.31 32.04
CA ILE A 724 3.99 -3.03 31.17
C ILE A 724 2.65 -2.29 31.13
N LEU A 725 2.14 -1.88 32.30
CA LEU A 725 1.04 -0.92 32.42
C LEU A 725 1.50 0.20 33.39
N PRO A 726 1.34 1.49 33.04
CA PRO A 726 1.84 2.59 33.87
C PRO A 726 1.11 2.66 35.22
N THR A 727 1.87 2.83 36.30
CA THR A 727 1.34 2.90 37.67
C THR A 727 0.76 4.28 37.99
N ASP A 728 1.47 5.35 37.66
CA ASP A 728 1.11 6.73 38.05
C ASP A 728 1.17 7.77 36.92
N THR A 729 1.97 7.53 35.87
CA THR A 729 2.33 8.55 34.88
C THR A 729 2.19 8.03 33.46
N VAL A 730 1.46 8.80 32.65
CA VAL A 730 1.42 8.67 31.19
C VAL A 730 2.64 9.36 30.60
N HIS A 731 3.36 8.67 29.72
CA HIS A 731 4.53 9.20 29.04
C HIS A 731 4.36 9.45 27.54
N TYR A 732 3.29 8.93 26.90
CA TYR A 732 2.97 9.22 25.50
C TYR A 732 1.48 9.08 25.16
N TYR A 733 1.05 9.77 24.09
CA TYR A 733 -0.30 9.64 23.55
C TYR A 733 -0.50 8.25 22.93
N GLY A 734 -1.53 7.53 23.36
CA GLY A 734 -1.76 6.15 22.94
C GLY A 734 -1.11 5.09 23.83
N GLN A 735 -0.53 5.44 24.98
CA GLN A 735 -0.03 4.45 25.95
C GLN A 735 -1.15 3.55 26.50
N PRO A 736 -1.03 2.21 26.49
CA PRO A 736 -1.99 1.34 27.17
C PRO A 736 -1.96 1.56 28.69
N LEU A 737 -3.10 1.88 29.28
CA LEU A 737 -3.27 2.19 30.72
C LEU A 737 -3.96 1.06 31.47
N ALA A 738 -4.90 0.38 30.81
CA ALA A 738 -5.66 -0.73 31.34
C ALA A 738 -6.11 -1.68 30.21
N LEU A 739 -6.44 -2.92 30.58
CA LEU A 739 -6.85 -3.99 29.68
C LEU A 739 -8.28 -4.41 30.01
N VAL A 740 -9.20 -4.37 29.04
CA VAL A 740 -10.55 -4.91 29.20
C VAL A 740 -10.62 -6.30 28.56
N LEU A 741 -10.99 -7.31 29.34
CA LEU A 741 -11.18 -8.68 28.87
C LEU A 741 -12.67 -8.93 28.59
N ALA A 742 -13.01 -9.35 27.38
CA ALA A 742 -14.39 -9.68 27.01
C ALA A 742 -14.50 -10.90 26.08
N THR A 743 -15.71 -11.44 25.92
CA THR A 743 -16.00 -12.62 25.11
C THR A 743 -15.82 -12.42 23.60
N THR A 744 -15.74 -11.17 23.11
CA THR A 744 -15.44 -10.87 21.69
C THR A 744 -14.51 -9.66 21.59
N GLN A 745 -13.71 -9.59 20.53
CA GLN A 745 -12.83 -8.44 20.27
C GLN A 745 -13.62 -7.12 20.16
N LYS A 746 -14.79 -7.14 19.48
CA LYS A 746 -15.65 -5.97 19.35
C LYS A 746 -16.10 -5.44 20.70
N LEU A 747 -16.59 -6.32 21.58
CA LEU A 747 -17.03 -5.96 22.92
C LEU A 747 -15.86 -5.45 23.77
N ALA A 748 -14.69 -6.09 23.71
CA ALA A 748 -13.51 -5.67 24.45
C ALA A 748 -13.07 -4.24 24.04
N GLN A 749 -13.02 -3.98 22.73
CA GLN A 749 -12.69 -2.66 22.18
C GLN A 749 -13.75 -1.58 22.45
N ASP A 750 -15.04 -1.93 22.54
CA ASP A 750 -16.10 -1.00 22.92
C ASP A 750 -16.08 -0.69 24.41
N ALA A 751 -15.97 -1.71 25.26
CA ALA A 751 -15.92 -1.57 26.71
C ALA A 751 -14.68 -0.78 27.15
N ALA A 752 -13.52 -0.97 26.50
CA ALA A 752 -12.32 -0.15 26.74
C ALA A 752 -12.50 1.35 26.45
N ARG A 753 -13.54 1.75 25.71
CA ARG A 753 -13.88 3.17 25.44
C ARG A 753 -14.88 3.75 26.46
N LEU A 754 -15.50 2.90 27.27
CA LEU A 754 -16.35 3.30 28.40
C LEU A 754 -15.55 3.49 29.70
N VAL A 755 -14.29 3.04 29.72
CA VAL A 755 -13.36 3.32 30.82
C VAL A 755 -12.99 4.80 30.80
N SER A 756 -13.35 5.51 31.87
CA SER A 756 -13.01 6.91 32.07
C SER A 756 -11.65 7.03 32.75
N VAL A 757 -10.82 7.98 32.30
CA VAL A 757 -9.49 8.22 32.89
C VAL A 757 -9.33 9.71 33.17
N SER A 758 -9.03 10.04 34.42
CA SER A 758 -8.79 11.41 34.88
C SER A 758 -7.29 11.70 34.89
N TYR A 759 -6.90 12.87 34.37
CA TYR A 759 -5.51 13.25 34.17
C TYR A 759 -5.20 14.62 34.78
N GLU A 760 -3.96 14.79 35.22
CA GLU A 760 -3.32 16.09 35.44
C GLU A 760 -2.19 16.26 34.41
N ASP A 761 -2.33 17.19 33.46
CA ASP A 761 -1.36 17.37 32.38
C ASP A 761 0.01 17.81 32.91
N LEU A 762 1.07 17.23 32.34
CA LEU A 762 2.47 17.55 32.67
C LEU A 762 3.18 18.16 31.44
N PRO A 763 4.25 18.96 31.63
CA PRO A 763 4.97 19.57 30.50
C PRO A 763 5.57 18.52 29.56
N ALA A 764 5.16 18.53 28.29
CA ALA A 764 5.64 17.58 27.29
C ALA A 764 6.89 18.06 26.53
N VAL A 765 7.66 17.10 26.01
CA VAL A 765 8.79 17.30 25.07
C VAL A 765 8.53 16.43 23.84
N LEU A 766 8.19 17.03 22.70
CA LEU A 766 7.69 16.28 21.53
C LEU A 766 8.68 16.20 20.36
N SER A 767 9.58 17.19 20.20
CA SER A 767 10.58 17.20 19.12
C SER A 767 12.01 17.03 19.62
N ILE A 768 12.92 16.65 18.71
CA ILE A 768 14.36 16.61 18.99
C ILE A 768 14.88 18.01 19.35
N ARG A 769 14.38 19.07 18.69
CA ARG A 769 14.83 20.45 18.97
C ARG A 769 14.41 20.89 20.38
N ASP A 770 13.19 20.55 20.82
CA ASP A 770 12.74 20.79 22.20
C ASP A 770 13.58 20.01 23.22
N ALA A 771 13.86 18.74 22.93
CA ALA A 771 14.65 17.89 23.81
C ALA A 771 16.09 18.41 23.95
N VAL A 772 16.72 18.85 22.86
CA VAL A 772 18.04 19.49 22.89
C VAL A 772 18.00 20.81 23.67
N ALA A 773 17.00 21.66 23.43
CA ALA A 773 16.87 22.94 24.14
C ALA A 773 16.63 22.78 25.65
N LYS A 774 15.88 21.74 26.05
CA LYS A 774 15.58 21.43 27.46
C LYS A 774 16.60 20.47 28.11
N SER A 775 17.64 20.05 27.40
CA SER A 775 18.58 18.99 27.81
C SER A 775 17.93 17.66 28.22
N SER A 776 16.80 17.31 27.60
CA SER A 776 16.06 16.06 27.81
C SER A 776 16.70 14.91 27.03
N PHE A 777 17.67 14.25 27.65
CA PHE A 777 18.39 13.09 27.11
C PHE A 777 18.28 11.88 28.03
N TYR A 778 18.68 10.72 27.54
CA TYR A 778 19.18 9.64 28.39
C TYR A 778 20.64 9.92 28.76
N ASP A 779 21.10 9.37 29.89
CA ASP A 779 22.42 9.67 30.44
C ASP A 779 23.56 9.14 29.55
N GLU A 780 23.33 8.02 28.86
CA GLU A 780 24.29 7.46 27.92
C GLU A 780 24.44 8.31 26.65
N SER A 781 25.68 8.68 26.38
CA SER A 781 26.09 9.21 25.07
C SER A 781 27.16 8.30 24.45
N ARG A 782 27.21 8.30 23.12
CA ARG A 782 28.28 7.64 22.37
C ARG A 782 29.19 8.72 21.77
N ARG A 783 30.50 8.50 21.83
CA ARG A 783 31.49 9.34 21.14
C ARG A 783 32.47 8.47 20.38
N LEU A 784 32.80 8.87 19.16
CA LEU A 784 33.81 8.28 18.32
C LEU A 784 34.81 9.38 17.95
N ILE A 785 36.10 9.12 18.16
CA ILE A 785 37.20 10.06 17.87
C ILE A 785 38.27 9.30 17.09
N ASN A 786 38.78 9.92 16.04
CA ASN A 786 39.95 9.45 15.29
C ASN A 786 40.76 10.69 14.85
N GLY A 787 42.09 10.68 15.01
CA GLY A 787 42.93 11.84 14.68
C GLY A 787 42.61 13.11 15.46
N ASP A 788 43.12 14.25 14.97
CA ASP A 788 42.85 15.59 15.50
C ASP A 788 41.96 16.36 14.50
N VAL A 789 40.69 16.55 14.87
CA VAL A 789 39.71 17.22 14.00
C VAL A 789 39.89 18.74 14.00
N ASP A 790 40.43 19.35 15.06
CA ASP A 790 40.62 20.80 15.12
C ASP A 790 41.81 21.21 14.25
N ALA A 791 42.91 20.44 14.29
CA ALA A 791 44.02 20.60 13.36
C ALA A 791 43.58 20.38 11.90
N ALA A 792 42.73 19.38 11.64
CA ALA A 792 42.23 19.08 10.29
C ALA A 792 41.28 20.17 9.74
N LEU A 793 40.43 20.77 10.59
CA LEU A 793 39.58 21.90 10.21
C LEU A 793 40.40 23.18 9.99
N ALA A 794 41.43 23.43 10.82
CA ALA A 794 42.32 24.58 10.65
C ALA A 794 43.21 24.49 9.40
N ALA A 795 43.47 23.28 8.90
CA ALA A 795 44.25 23.02 7.67
C ALA A 795 43.40 22.93 6.38
N ALA A 796 42.08 23.05 6.47
CA ALA A 796 41.19 22.98 5.32
C ALA A 796 41.17 24.29 4.51
N ASP A 797 41.08 24.17 3.18
CA ASP A 797 40.84 25.34 2.30
C ASP A 797 39.44 25.92 2.53
N LEU A 798 38.48 25.06 2.86
CA LEU A 798 37.08 25.41 3.09
C LEU A 798 36.54 24.62 4.28
N VAL A 799 35.91 25.33 5.22
CA VAL A 799 35.14 24.75 6.32
C VAL A 799 33.67 25.08 6.10
N LEU A 800 32.82 24.06 6.11
CA LEU A 800 31.38 24.19 5.94
C LEU A 800 30.66 23.67 7.18
N GLU A 801 29.60 24.37 7.58
CA GLU A 801 28.69 23.98 8.65
C GLU A 801 27.28 23.78 8.11
N GLY A 802 26.57 22.79 8.66
CA GLY A 802 25.21 22.50 8.23
C GLY A 802 24.40 21.69 9.23
N GLU A 803 23.10 21.66 8.99
CA GLU A 803 22.14 20.81 9.69
C GLU A 803 21.50 19.84 8.70
N SER A 804 21.12 18.65 9.16
CA SER A 804 20.40 17.66 8.35
C SER A 804 19.40 16.90 9.21
N TYR A 805 18.22 16.62 8.67
CA TYR A 805 17.11 15.98 9.39
C TYR A 805 16.54 14.80 8.62
N CYS A 806 16.44 13.66 9.28
CA CYS A 806 15.88 12.41 8.75
C CYS A 806 14.62 12.07 9.56
N GLY A 807 13.49 11.92 8.89
CA GLY A 807 12.21 11.59 9.52
C GLY A 807 12.14 10.16 10.09
N GLY A 808 11.13 9.91 10.92
CA GLY A 808 10.79 8.57 11.39
C GLY A 808 10.17 7.69 10.29
N GLN A 809 9.97 6.41 10.59
CA GLN A 809 9.40 5.45 9.64
C GLN A 809 8.67 4.30 10.33
N GLU A 810 7.39 4.14 10.02
CA GLU A 810 6.56 3.00 10.43
C GLU A 810 6.96 1.69 9.75
N HIS A 811 7.06 0.59 10.53
CA HIS A 811 7.46 -0.72 10.01
C HIS A 811 6.46 -1.23 8.98
N PHE A 812 5.16 -1.04 9.26
CA PHE A 812 4.05 -1.43 8.41
C PHE A 812 4.13 -2.91 7.96
N TYR A 813 4.52 -3.79 8.88
CA TYR A 813 4.34 -5.23 8.71
C TYR A 813 2.86 -5.53 8.46
N MET A 814 2.57 -6.44 7.53
CA MET A 814 1.19 -6.61 7.02
C MET A 814 0.29 -7.29 8.05
N GLU A 815 0.85 -8.22 8.83
CA GLU A 815 0.26 -8.73 10.08
C GLU A 815 0.65 -7.78 11.22
N THR A 816 -0.32 -7.20 11.93
CA THR A 816 -0.09 -6.38 13.15
C THR A 816 0.53 -7.22 14.29
N ILE A 817 0.84 -6.59 15.42
CA ILE A 817 1.26 -7.29 16.63
C ILE A 817 0.06 -8.03 17.23
N GLY A 818 0.26 -9.29 17.60
CA GLY A 818 -0.73 -10.10 18.30
C GLY A 818 -0.13 -11.26 19.07
N ALA A 819 -0.91 -11.77 20.02
CA ALA A 819 -0.56 -12.91 20.85
C ALA A 819 -1.80 -13.71 21.26
N VAL A 820 -1.63 -15.02 21.45
CA VAL A 820 -2.57 -15.91 22.13
C VAL A 820 -1.84 -16.54 23.31
N ALA A 821 -2.35 -16.33 24.53
CA ALA A 821 -1.89 -16.98 25.75
C ALA A 821 -2.86 -18.09 26.13
N VAL A 822 -2.32 -19.28 26.45
CA VAL A 822 -3.09 -20.47 26.83
C VAL A 822 -2.54 -21.00 28.16
N PRO A 823 -3.21 -20.74 29.29
CA PRO A 823 -2.80 -21.26 30.59
C PRO A 823 -3.07 -22.77 30.64
N LYS A 824 -2.21 -23.53 31.33
CA LYS A 824 -2.37 -24.98 31.49
C LYS A 824 -3.20 -25.36 32.72
N GLY A 825 -3.27 -24.47 33.71
CA GLY A 825 -3.97 -24.69 34.99
C GLY A 825 -3.12 -25.34 36.08
N GLU A 826 -1.90 -25.77 35.76
CA GLU A 826 -0.95 -26.42 36.67
C GLU A 826 0.32 -25.57 36.77
N ASP A 827 0.91 -25.43 37.97
CA ASP A 827 2.23 -24.84 38.23
C ASP A 827 2.56 -23.45 37.62
N GLY A 828 1.54 -22.69 37.21
CA GLY A 828 1.70 -21.43 36.47
C GLY A 828 2.13 -21.60 35.00
N GLU A 829 2.01 -22.81 34.44
CA GLU A 829 2.41 -23.10 33.08
C GLU A 829 1.52 -22.42 32.02
N MET A 830 2.16 -21.92 30.95
CA MET A 830 1.49 -21.20 29.88
C MET A 830 2.19 -21.37 28.52
N ASP A 831 1.42 -21.76 27.50
CA ASP A 831 1.82 -21.64 26.10
C ASP A 831 1.50 -20.22 25.60
N LEU A 832 2.45 -19.56 24.94
CA LEU A 832 2.21 -18.33 24.19
C LEU A 832 2.50 -18.51 22.70
N PHE A 833 1.59 -18.05 21.86
CA PHE A 833 1.79 -17.92 20.41
C PHE A 833 1.84 -16.42 20.08
N ALA A 834 3.01 -15.89 19.74
CA ALA A 834 3.22 -14.45 19.60
C ALA A 834 3.83 -14.07 18.24
N THR A 835 3.47 -12.90 17.73
CA THR A 835 4.12 -12.31 16.56
C THR A 835 5.42 -11.60 16.99
N THR A 836 6.47 -12.37 17.30
CA THR A 836 7.73 -11.83 17.82
C THR A 836 8.95 -12.36 17.08
N GLN A 837 9.96 -11.49 16.89
CA GLN A 837 11.31 -11.88 16.47
C GLN A 837 12.15 -12.42 17.62
N ASN A 838 11.70 -12.20 18.86
CA ASN A 838 12.43 -12.45 20.09
C ASN A 838 11.58 -13.29 21.07
N PRO A 839 11.38 -14.59 20.78
CA PRO A 839 10.60 -15.47 21.66
C PRO A 839 11.19 -15.59 23.07
N SER A 840 12.52 -15.50 23.22
CA SER A 840 13.18 -15.49 24.53
C SER A 840 12.87 -14.23 25.33
N GLY A 841 12.84 -13.05 24.70
CA GLY A 841 12.45 -11.80 25.34
C GLY A 841 10.99 -11.82 25.81
N VAL A 842 10.08 -12.39 25.01
CA VAL A 842 8.68 -12.62 25.42
C VAL A 842 8.61 -13.59 26.60
N GLN A 843 9.32 -14.72 26.53
CA GLN A 843 9.35 -15.73 27.59
C GLN A 843 9.80 -15.14 28.93
N MET A 844 10.94 -14.44 28.94
CA MET A 844 11.52 -13.85 30.15
C MET A 844 10.61 -12.78 30.75
N ALA A 845 10.16 -11.81 29.95
CA ALA A 845 9.32 -10.74 30.45
C ALA A 845 7.96 -11.23 30.96
N VAL A 846 7.33 -12.19 30.27
CA VAL A 846 6.07 -12.79 30.75
C VAL A 846 6.29 -13.56 32.06
N ALA A 847 7.39 -14.28 32.20
CA ALA A 847 7.72 -14.99 33.44
C ALA A 847 7.92 -14.03 34.62
N GLU A 848 8.66 -12.93 34.40
CA GLU A 848 8.87 -11.86 35.38
C GLU A 848 7.56 -11.16 35.78
N VAL A 849 6.72 -10.80 34.80
CA VAL A 849 5.40 -10.17 35.01
C VAL A 849 4.44 -11.06 35.79
N LEU A 850 4.46 -12.37 35.52
CA LEU A 850 3.61 -13.35 36.20
C LEU A 850 4.19 -13.87 37.53
N GLY A 851 5.43 -13.50 37.88
CA GLY A 851 6.11 -13.97 39.10
C GLY A 851 6.44 -15.47 39.09
N VAL A 852 6.64 -16.07 37.91
CA VAL A 852 6.90 -17.51 37.74
C VAL A 852 8.30 -17.78 37.14
N PRO A 853 8.89 -18.97 37.34
CA PRO A 853 10.12 -19.35 36.63
C PRO A 853 9.92 -19.38 35.11
N ALA A 854 10.92 -18.90 34.35
CA ALA A 854 10.87 -18.89 32.87
C ALA A 854 10.63 -20.28 32.24
N SER A 855 10.95 -21.36 32.94
CA SER A 855 10.66 -22.74 32.54
C SER A 855 9.17 -23.09 32.51
N ARG A 856 8.29 -22.26 33.07
CA ARG A 856 6.82 -22.39 33.00
C ARG A 856 6.20 -21.74 31.76
N ILE A 857 6.95 -20.87 31.09
CA ILE A 857 6.47 -20.09 29.95
C ILE A 857 7.08 -20.62 28.66
N VAL A 858 6.26 -20.97 27.67
CA VAL A 858 6.71 -21.48 26.37
C VAL A 858 6.25 -20.56 25.24
N CYS A 859 7.16 -19.74 24.71
CA CYS A 859 6.86 -18.88 23.56
C CYS A 859 7.10 -19.60 22.23
N ARG A 860 6.08 -19.64 21.36
CA ARG A 860 6.04 -20.40 20.11
C ARG A 860 5.79 -19.47 18.93
N VAL A 861 6.70 -19.45 17.96
CA VAL A 861 6.61 -18.62 16.74
C VAL A 861 6.73 -19.51 15.52
N LYS A 862 5.66 -19.62 14.71
CA LYS A 862 5.70 -20.41 13.45
C LYS A 862 6.12 -19.58 12.23
N ARG A 863 5.67 -18.33 12.17
CA ARG A 863 5.96 -17.31 11.15
C ARG A 863 5.38 -15.96 11.60
N MET A 864 5.82 -14.88 10.97
CA MET A 864 5.21 -13.55 11.05
C MET A 864 4.89 -12.99 9.65
N GLY A 865 3.85 -12.17 9.53
CA GLY A 865 3.52 -11.39 8.34
C GLY A 865 4.39 -10.14 8.16
N GLY A 866 5.70 -10.28 8.38
CA GLY A 866 6.68 -9.20 8.50
C GLY A 866 6.96 -8.82 9.96
N GLY A 867 8.15 -8.26 10.21
CA GLY A 867 8.59 -7.78 11.54
C GLY A 867 9.53 -6.57 11.44
N PHE A 868 10.56 -6.67 10.59
CA PHE A 868 11.43 -5.53 10.21
C PHE A 868 12.15 -4.81 11.37
N GLY A 869 12.19 -5.39 12.57
CA GLY A 869 12.71 -4.79 13.81
C GLY A 869 11.60 -4.44 14.81
N GLY A 870 10.42 -3.99 14.37
CA GLY A 870 9.35 -3.56 15.27
C GLY A 870 8.76 -4.67 16.14
N LYS A 871 8.94 -5.93 15.73
CA LYS A 871 8.56 -7.12 16.52
C LYS A 871 9.71 -7.71 17.37
N GLU A 872 10.83 -7.00 17.53
CA GLU A 872 12.02 -7.41 18.30
C GLU A 872 11.88 -7.17 19.81
N SER A 873 11.35 -6.01 20.21
CA SER A 873 11.03 -5.68 21.61
C SER A 873 9.55 -5.34 21.82
N ARG A 874 8.95 -4.56 20.91
CA ARG A 874 7.61 -3.95 21.10
C ARG A 874 6.45 -4.94 21.02
N SER A 875 6.73 -6.19 20.61
CA SER A 875 5.81 -7.32 20.73
C SER A 875 5.69 -7.88 22.15
N VAL A 876 6.63 -7.56 23.04
CA VAL A 876 6.71 -8.10 24.40
C VAL A 876 5.59 -7.61 25.32
N PRO A 877 5.28 -6.30 25.45
CA PRO A 877 4.16 -5.84 26.27
C PRO A 877 2.82 -6.41 25.80
N ILE A 878 2.62 -6.48 24.49
CA ILE A 878 1.38 -7.02 23.90
C ILE A 878 1.20 -8.51 24.23
N ALA A 879 2.28 -9.30 24.23
CA ALA A 879 2.24 -10.69 24.69
C ALA A 879 1.98 -10.80 26.20
N ALA A 880 2.57 -9.91 27.01
CA ALA A 880 2.32 -9.83 28.44
C ALA A 880 0.86 -9.46 28.78
N PHE A 881 0.19 -8.63 27.98
CA PHE A 881 -1.23 -8.31 28.16
C PHE A 881 -2.13 -9.55 28.02
N ALA A 882 -1.86 -10.40 27.01
CA ALA A 882 -2.56 -11.68 26.87
C ALA A 882 -2.23 -12.62 28.04
N ALA A 883 -0.97 -12.71 28.44
CA ALA A 883 -0.53 -13.55 29.56
C ALA A 883 -1.18 -13.16 30.89
N LEU A 884 -1.22 -11.86 31.20
CA LEU A 884 -1.84 -11.32 32.40
C LEU A 884 -3.35 -11.62 32.43
N GLY A 885 -4.03 -11.43 31.30
CA GLY A 885 -5.44 -11.81 31.18
C GLY A 885 -5.69 -13.31 31.36
N ALA A 886 -4.81 -14.15 30.81
CA ALA A 886 -4.91 -15.60 30.95
C ALA A 886 -4.68 -16.06 32.40
N HIS A 887 -3.67 -15.50 33.07
CA HIS A 887 -3.39 -15.74 34.48
C HIS A 887 -4.59 -15.37 35.37
N HIS A 888 -5.17 -14.18 35.19
CA HIS A 888 -6.28 -13.69 36.02
C HIS A 888 -7.65 -14.34 35.77
N THR A 889 -7.80 -15.13 34.71
CA THR A 889 -9.09 -15.73 34.32
C THR A 889 -9.06 -17.25 34.20
N GLY A 890 -7.88 -17.87 34.17
CA GLY A 890 -7.72 -19.31 33.90
C GLY A 890 -8.16 -19.72 32.49
N ARG A 891 -8.37 -18.76 31.58
CA ARG A 891 -8.90 -18.97 30.21
C ARG A 891 -7.85 -18.56 29.19
N SER A 892 -7.96 -19.05 27.95
CA SER A 892 -7.11 -18.52 26.87
C SER A 892 -7.50 -17.07 26.56
N VAL A 893 -6.50 -16.26 26.22
CA VAL A 893 -6.68 -14.83 25.92
C VAL A 893 -5.94 -14.47 24.64
N ARG A 894 -6.63 -13.78 23.74
CA ARG A 894 -6.13 -13.28 22.46
C ARG A 894 -6.08 -11.77 22.43
N ILE A 895 -5.01 -11.24 21.87
CA ILE A 895 -4.91 -9.85 21.42
C ILE A 895 -4.39 -9.84 19.98
N SER A 896 -5.06 -9.07 19.13
CA SER A 896 -4.69 -8.84 17.72
C SER A 896 -4.98 -7.37 17.45
N LEU A 897 -3.94 -6.53 17.40
CA LEU A 897 -4.13 -5.08 17.30
C LEU A 897 -4.75 -4.67 15.95
N ASP A 898 -5.67 -3.71 15.97
CA ASP A 898 -5.99 -2.97 14.75
C ASP A 898 -4.79 -2.11 14.32
N ARG A 899 -4.70 -1.77 13.03
CA ARG A 899 -3.57 -1.00 12.46
C ARG A 899 -3.33 0.33 13.17
N ASN A 900 -4.38 1.02 13.56
CA ASN A 900 -4.29 2.29 14.28
C ASN A 900 -3.85 2.10 15.74
N GLU A 901 -4.18 0.98 16.39
CA GLU A 901 -3.71 0.66 17.75
C GLU A 901 -2.21 0.29 17.71
N ASP A 902 -1.81 -0.51 16.72
CA ASP A 902 -0.41 -0.87 16.43
C ASP A 902 0.47 0.38 16.26
N MET A 903 0.15 1.24 15.29
CA MET A 903 0.89 2.49 15.02
C MET A 903 0.85 3.51 16.17
N GLN A 904 -0.08 3.39 17.12
CA GLN A 904 -0.12 4.24 18.34
C GLN A 904 0.73 3.69 19.49
N THR A 905 1.15 2.42 19.45
CA THR A 905 1.76 1.71 20.59
C THR A 905 3.14 1.13 20.30
N SER A 906 3.41 0.69 19.06
CA SER A 906 4.67 0.02 18.70
C SER A 906 5.86 0.97 18.54
N GLY A 907 5.64 2.26 18.31
CA GLY A 907 6.71 3.17 17.91
C GLY A 907 7.30 2.81 16.54
N GLN A 908 8.32 3.57 16.12
CA GLN A 908 8.81 3.58 14.74
C GLN A 908 10.36 3.57 14.67
N ARG A 909 10.92 3.66 13.47
CA ARG A 909 12.33 4.06 13.28
C ARG A 909 12.56 5.43 13.92
N HIS A 910 13.61 5.55 14.73
CA HIS A 910 14.11 6.82 15.27
C HIS A 910 14.30 7.90 14.17
N PRO A 911 13.60 9.04 14.26
CA PRO A 911 13.99 10.27 13.59
C PRO A 911 15.39 10.71 14.05
N PHE A 912 16.18 11.30 13.16
CA PHE A 912 17.53 11.80 13.45
C PHE A 912 17.68 13.26 13.03
N PHE A 913 18.45 14.00 13.82
CA PHE A 913 18.88 15.37 13.55
C PHE A 913 20.40 15.44 13.73
N GLY A 914 21.12 15.89 12.72
CA GLY A 914 22.57 16.07 12.77
C GLY A 914 22.97 17.52 12.58
N LYS A 915 23.92 18.00 13.38
CA LYS A 915 24.74 19.18 13.09
C LYS A 915 26.14 18.71 12.72
N TRP A 916 26.73 19.27 11.68
CA TRP A 916 28.06 18.89 11.21
C TRP A 916 28.90 20.10 10.83
N THR A 917 30.21 19.95 10.99
CA THR A 917 31.26 20.88 10.53
C THR A 917 32.31 20.05 9.81
N VAL A 918 32.52 20.30 8.51
CA VAL A 918 33.42 19.53 7.64
C VAL A 918 34.50 20.42 7.04
N GLY A 919 35.75 19.93 7.04
CA GLY A 919 36.90 20.60 6.44
C GLY A 919 37.34 19.85 5.19
N VAL A 920 37.44 20.56 4.06
CA VAL A 920 37.79 20.03 2.75
C VAL A 920 38.88 20.85 2.05
N THR A 921 39.64 20.23 1.16
CA THR A 921 40.50 20.94 0.20
C THR A 921 39.69 21.46 -0.98
N LYS A 922 40.27 22.34 -1.81
CA LYS A 922 39.63 22.83 -3.06
C LYS A 922 39.29 21.72 -4.05
N GLU A 923 40.04 20.62 -4.04
CA GLU A 923 39.79 19.43 -4.86
C GLU A 923 38.69 18.52 -4.27
N GLY A 924 38.13 18.87 -3.11
CA GLY A 924 37.07 18.12 -2.45
C GLY A 924 37.54 16.96 -1.56
N ARG A 925 38.83 16.85 -1.24
CA ARG A 925 39.29 15.84 -0.28
C ARG A 925 38.89 16.25 1.14
N ILE A 926 38.23 15.35 1.86
CA ILE A 926 37.86 15.55 3.27
C ILE A 926 39.10 15.38 4.15
N LEU A 927 39.37 16.38 4.99
CA LEU A 927 40.43 16.34 6.00
C LEU A 927 39.88 15.95 7.36
N GLY A 928 38.72 16.51 7.75
CA GLY A 928 38.08 16.16 9.01
C GLY A 928 36.58 16.48 9.07
N LEU A 929 35.87 15.74 9.93
CA LEU A 929 34.44 15.89 10.18
C LEU A 929 34.14 15.88 11.68
N ARG A 930 33.53 16.97 12.16
CA ARG A 930 32.88 17.03 13.47
C ARG A 930 31.39 16.85 13.29
N ALA A 931 30.79 15.91 14.03
CA ALA A 931 29.35 15.65 13.98
C ALA A 931 28.74 15.59 15.38
N ARG A 932 27.54 16.16 15.53
CA ARG A 932 26.70 16.10 16.72
C ARG A 932 25.32 15.63 16.28
N ILE A 933 25.03 14.35 16.50
CA ILE A 933 23.78 13.73 16.05
C ILE A 933 22.89 13.35 17.23
N TYR A 934 21.59 13.51 17.01
CA TYR A 934 20.54 13.37 17.99
C TYR A 934 19.45 12.48 17.42
N SER A 935 19.00 11.47 18.18
CA SER A 935 17.85 10.65 17.81
C SER A 935 16.68 10.90 18.76
N ASN A 936 15.44 10.90 18.27
CA ASN A 936 14.28 10.80 19.17
C ASN A 936 14.13 9.32 19.59
N GLY A 937 14.36 9.02 20.87
CA GLY A 937 14.18 7.68 21.44
C GLY A 937 12.76 7.36 21.89
N GLY A 938 11.91 8.38 22.09
CA GLY A 938 10.68 8.23 22.85
C GLY A 938 10.93 8.27 24.36
N PHE A 939 10.02 7.67 25.12
CA PHE A 939 9.96 7.82 26.58
C PHE A 939 10.79 6.81 27.41
N SER A 940 11.16 5.67 26.81
CA SER A 940 12.09 4.66 27.35
C SER A 940 13.31 4.47 26.45
N HIS A 941 14.34 3.76 26.95
CA HIS A 941 15.54 3.43 26.18
C HIS A 941 15.24 2.50 24.99
N ASP A 942 14.46 1.43 25.20
CA ASP A 942 14.30 0.31 24.26
C ASP A 942 15.67 -0.12 23.67
N LEU A 943 15.87 -0.01 22.35
CA LEU A 943 17.13 -0.30 21.66
C LEU A 943 17.90 0.96 21.23
N SER A 944 17.48 2.14 21.69
CA SER A 944 17.90 3.45 21.16
C SER A 944 19.40 3.74 21.27
N ILE A 945 20.05 3.36 22.37
CA ILE A 945 21.49 3.60 22.56
C ILE A 945 22.37 2.70 21.66
N SER A 946 21.85 1.53 21.28
CA SER A 946 22.47 0.62 20.31
C SER A 946 22.26 1.13 18.88
N VAL A 947 21.06 1.63 18.55
CA VAL A 947 20.79 2.34 17.29
C VAL A 947 21.72 3.55 17.12
N MET A 948 21.99 4.30 18.19
CA MET A 948 22.93 5.42 18.17
C MET A 948 24.39 4.97 18.00
N GLY A 949 24.81 3.89 18.67
CA GLY A 949 26.16 3.32 18.49
C GLY A 949 26.40 2.89 17.04
N HIS A 950 25.45 2.14 16.47
CA HIS A 950 25.52 1.68 15.08
C HIS A 950 25.45 2.85 14.08
N ALA A 951 24.71 3.93 14.38
CA ALA A 951 24.71 5.15 13.57
C ALA A 951 26.10 5.82 13.54
N LEU A 952 26.78 5.99 14.67
CA LEU A 952 28.14 6.57 14.69
C LEU A 952 29.15 5.74 13.90
N GLY A 953 29.04 4.41 13.95
CA GLY A 953 29.87 3.47 13.17
C GLY A 953 29.59 3.45 11.66
N HIS A 954 28.68 4.30 11.15
CA HIS A 954 28.32 4.42 9.73
C HIS A 954 28.24 5.87 9.23
N LEU A 955 28.61 6.87 10.04
CA LEU A 955 28.71 8.27 9.60
C LEU A 955 29.82 8.49 8.55
N ASP A 956 30.78 7.58 8.44
CA ASP A 956 31.78 7.55 7.38
C ASP A 956 31.24 6.97 6.07
N ASN A 957 30.16 6.17 6.09
CA ASN A 957 29.68 5.35 4.98
C ASN A 957 30.84 4.60 4.27
N CYS A 958 31.20 5.02 3.06
CA CYS A 958 32.30 4.49 2.24
C CYS A 958 33.50 5.44 2.14
N TYR A 959 33.51 6.51 2.91
CA TYR A 959 34.42 7.64 2.74
C TYR A 959 35.52 7.66 3.79
N ARG A 960 36.75 7.85 3.33
CA ARG A 960 37.91 8.03 4.17
C ARG A 960 37.89 9.42 4.79
N ILE A 961 37.67 9.49 6.10
CA ILE A 961 37.70 10.72 6.89
C ILE A 961 38.88 10.64 7.88
N PRO A 962 40.01 11.31 7.61
CA PRO A 962 41.23 11.17 8.41
C PRO A 962 41.07 11.58 9.88
N ALA A 963 40.31 12.65 10.15
CA ALA A 963 40.02 13.13 11.49
C ALA A 963 38.52 13.22 11.76
N THR A 964 38.05 12.67 12.90
CA THR A 964 36.64 12.64 13.27
C THR A 964 36.43 12.97 14.74
N ASP A 965 35.37 13.71 15.03
CA ASP A 965 34.78 13.82 16.37
C ASP A 965 33.25 13.73 16.25
N PHE A 966 32.72 12.52 16.40
CA PHE A 966 31.29 12.25 16.35
C PHE A 966 30.75 12.06 17.76
N VAL A 967 29.71 12.79 18.14
CA VAL A 967 28.95 12.56 19.39
C VAL A 967 27.51 12.28 19.03
N GLY A 968 26.98 11.20 19.59
CA GLY A 968 25.60 10.76 19.48
C GLY A 968 24.88 10.84 20.83
N ARG A 969 23.70 11.45 20.87
CA ARG A 969 22.80 11.50 22.04
C ARG A 969 21.40 11.03 21.70
N VAL A 970 20.79 10.27 22.60
CA VAL A 970 19.38 9.87 22.49
C VAL A 970 18.55 10.87 23.29
N CYS A 971 17.61 11.53 22.61
CA CYS A 971 16.65 12.44 23.22
C CYS A 971 15.51 11.67 23.87
N ARG A 972 15.19 12.01 25.11
CA ARG A 972 13.99 11.55 25.83
C ARG A 972 12.83 12.47 25.52
N THR A 973 11.73 11.91 25.04
CA THR A 973 10.56 12.64 24.51
C THR A 973 9.26 11.93 24.86
N ASN A 974 8.18 12.69 24.99
CA ASN A 974 6.83 12.20 25.28
C ASN A 974 6.12 11.64 24.05
N THR A 975 6.78 10.69 23.39
CA THR A 975 6.31 9.92 22.24
C THR A 975 6.54 8.44 22.52
N GLN A 976 5.89 7.57 21.74
CA GLN A 976 6.13 6.11 21.75
C GLN A 976 7.64 5.83 21.77
N SER A 977 8.06 4.81 22.50
CA SER A 977 9.46 4.37 22.46
C SER A 977 9.79 3.87 21.05
N ASN A 978 10.74 4.53 20.39
CA ASN A 978 11.24 4.13 19.08
C ASN A 978 12.16 2.92 19.22
N THR A 979 12.21 2.09 18.19
CA THR A 979 12.77 0.73 18.29
C THR A 979 13.60 0.34 17.06
N ALA A 980 14.08 -0.90 17.02
CA ALA A 980 14.73 -1.48 15.87
C ALA A 980 13.90 -1.29 14.60
N PHE A 981 14.54 -0.80 13.54
CA PHE A 981 14.05 -0.91 12.17
C PHE A 981 15.22 -1.41 11.32
N ARG A 982 15.00 -2.29 10.35
CA ARG A 982 15.98 -2.68 9.31
C ARG A 982 16.95 -1.54 8.94
N SER A 983 18.26 -1.83 9.04
CA SER A 983 19.42 -0.90 8.99
C SER A 983 19.82 -0.20 10.31
N PHE A 984 18.96 -0.23 11.33
CA PHE A 984 19.31 -0.01 12.75
C PHE A 984 20.17 1.24 13.03
N GLY A 985 19.79 2.40 12.49
CA GLY A 985 20.50 3.67 12.67
C GLY A 985 21.49 4.02 11.56
N ALA A 986 22.09 3.02 10.88
CA ALA A 986 23.06 3.27 9.82
C ALA A 986 22.44 4.01 8.62
N CYS A 987 21.20 3.68 8.22
CA CYS A 987 20.50 4.41 7.15
C CYS A 987 20.33 5.90 7.49
N GLN A 988 20.06 6.24 8.74
CA GLN A 988 19.97 7.63 9.18
C GLN A 988 21.34 8.30 9.14
N ALA A 989 22.40 7.64 9.63
CA ALA A 989 23.77 8.15 9.57
C ALA A 989 24.23 8.41 8.13
N MET A 990 24.11 7.41 7.24
CA MET A 990 24.46 7.53 5.82
C MET A 990 23.67 8.63 5.12
N PHE A 991 22.39 8.82 5.46
CA PHE A 991 21.59 9.93 4.92
C PHE A 991 22.13 11.30 5.33
N LEU A 992 22.55 11.48 6.60
CA LEU A 992 23.17 12.71 7.06
C LEU A 992 24.49 12.99 6.32
N SER A 993 25.33 11.96 6.15
CA SER A 993 26.62 12.07 5.46
C SER A 993 26.48 12.34 3.97
N GLU A 994 25.54 11.69 3.29
CA GLU A 994 25.26 11.95 1.86
C GLU A 994 24.63 13.34 1.65
N SER A 995 23.79 13.81 2.58
CA SER A 995 23.24 15.19 2.54
C SER A 995 24.35 16.23 2.69
N MET A 996 25.30 16.00 3.59
CA MET A 996 26.51 16.82 3.73
C MET A 996 27.34 16.81 2.44
N LEU A 997 27.57 15.65 1.82
CA LEU A 997 28.34 15.57 0.57
C LEU A 997 27.68 16.32 -0.59
N CYS A 998 26.35 16.33 -0.69
CA CYS A 998 25.66 17.16 -1.68
C CYS A 998 25.94 18.65 -1.46
N GLU A 999 25.79 19.16 -0.23
CA GLU A 999 26.09 20.57 0.08
C GLU A 999 27.57 20.91 -0.19
N VAL A 1000 28.52 20.04 0.20
CA VAL A 1000 29.95 20.22 -0.09
C VAL A 1000 30.21 20.30 -1.61
N ALA A 1001 29.59 19.42 -2.39
CA ALA A 1001 29.74 19.39 -3.85
C ALA A 1001 29.22 20.68 -4.49
N ASP A 1002 28.02 21.13 -4.09
CA ASP A 1002 27.40 22.35 -4.58
C ASP A 1002 28.25 23.59 -4.25
N ARG A 1003 28.84 23.66 -3.04
CA ARG A 1003 29.72 24.78 -2.62
C ARG A 1003 31.07 24.81 -3.34
N LEU A 1004 31.60 23.66 -3.74
CA LEU A 1004 32.83 23.55 -4.52
C LEU A 1004 32.59 23.64 -6.04
N GLY A 1005 31.34 23.60 -6.50
CA GLY A 1005 31.00 23.52 -7.93
C GLY A 1005 31.41 22.18 -8.57
N LEU A 1006 31.50 21.11 -7.77
CA LEU A 1006 31.89 19.78 -8.21
C LEU A 1006 30.66 18.89 -8.45
N ALA A 1007 30.77 17.94 -9.37
CA ALA A 1007 29.80 16.85 -9.43
C ALA A 1007 29.92 16.00 -8.15
N VAL A 1008 28.80 15.74 -7.47
CA VAL A 1008 28.79 14.98 -6.21
C VAL A 1008 29.33 13.56 -6.39
N GLU A 1009 29.18 12.94 -7.55
CA GLU A 1009 29.82 11.65 -7.86
C GLU A 1009 31.36 11.74 -7.85
N THR A 1010 31.95 12.82 -8.36
CA THR A 1010 33.41 13.06 -8.31
C THR A 1010 33.86 13.25 -6.86
N LEU A 1011 33.11 14.00 -6.05
CA LEU A 1011 33.41 14.18 -4.63
C LEU A 1011 33.36 12.84 -3.88
N ARG A 1012 32.40 11.96 -4.21
CA ARG A 1012 32.33 10.60 -3.66
C ARG A 1012 33.55 9.77 -4.09
N GLU A 1013 33.88 9.76 -5.38
CA GLU A 1013 35.01 9.01 -5.94
C GLU A 1013 36.35 9.39 -5.28
N ILE A 1014 36.63 10.68 -5.10
CA ILE A 1014 37.87 11.22 -4.47
C ILE A 1014 38.03 10.77 -3.01
N ASN A 1015 36.93 10.53 -2.31
CA ASN A 1015 36.93 10.21 -0.88
C ASN A 1015 36.65 8.73 -0.58
N LEU A 1016 36.43 7.85 -1.58
CA LEU A 1016 36.25 6.42 -1.33
C LEU A 1016 37.46 5.82 -0.57
N TYR A 1017 37.21 4.93 0.37
CA TYR A 1017 38.26 4.12 0.99
C TYR A 1017 39.05 3.28 -0.03
N GLU A 1018 40.33 3.04 0.27
CA GLU A 1018 41.20 2.11 -0.44
C GLU A 1018 41.29 0.74 0.28
N PRO A 1019 41.64 -0.35 -0.42
CA PRO A 1019 41.80 -1.66 0.20
C PRO A 1019 42.85 -1.68 1.32
N GLY A 1020 42.43 -2.05 2.53
CA GLY A 1020 43.29 -2.08 3.71
C GLY A 1020 43.29 -0.80 4.56
N ASP A 1021 42.54 0.24 4.15
CA ASP A 1021 42.25 1.40 5.01
C ASP A 1021 41.59 0.99 6.34
N ILE A 1022 41.64 1.89 7.30
CA ILE A 1022 41.12 1.72 8.66
C ILE A 1022 39.98 2.70 8.88
N THR A 1023 38.83 2.21 9.37
CA THR A 1023 37.67 3.04 9.69
C THR A 1023 37.92 3.91 10.94
N PRO A 1024 37.10 4.96 11.18
CA PRO A 1024 37.20 5.80 12.39
C PRO A 1024 37.08 5.04 13.72
N PHE A 1025 36.52 3.83 13.71
CA PHE A 1025 36.45 2.90 14.87
C PHE A 1025 37.55 1.82 14.83
N SER A 1026 38.66 2.11 14.15
CA SER A 1026 39.88 1.29 14.09
C SER A 1026 39.73 -0.10 13.44
N GLN A 1027 38.67 -0.36 12.67
CA GLN A 1027 38.53 -1.62 11.94
C GLN A 1027 39.20 -1.54 10.57
N LYS A 1028 40.11 -2.47 10.27
CA LYS A 1028 40.71 -2.62 8.93
C LYS A 1028 39.71 -3.18 7.92
N LEU A 1029 39.59 -2.53 6.76
CA LEU A 1029 38.74 -2.99 5.65
C LEU A 1029 39.43 -4.12 4.87
N VAL A 1030 38.94 -5.34 5.07
CA VAL A 1030 39.37 -6.56 4.35
C VAL A 1030 38.32 -6.91 3.29
N GLY A 1031 38.75 -7.27 2.08
CA GLY A 1031 37.82 -7.62 0.98
C GLY A 1031 37.02 -6.42 0.46
N TRP A 1032 37.60 -5.22 0.49
CA TRP A 1032 36.94 -3.98 0.07
C TRP A 1032 36.67 -3.94 -1.44
N ASN A 1033 35.42 -4.20 -1.83
CA ASN A 1033 35.01 -4.34 -3.22
C ASN A 1033 34.26 -3.11 -3.79
N VAL A 1034 34.00 -2.09 -2.98
CA VAL A 1034 33.16 -0.93 -3.37
C VAL A 1034 33.69 -0.19 -4.61
N PRO A 1035 34.98 0.13 -4.76
CA PRO A 1035 35.49 0.79 -5.97
C PRO A 1035 35.25 -0.03 -7.25
N ARG A 1036 35.38 -1.36 -7.17
CA ARG A 1036 35.07 -2.27 -8.29
C ARG A 1036 33.57 -2.27 -8.62
N MET A 1037 32.71 -2.35 -7.61
CA MET A 1037 31.26 -2.33 -7.80
C MET A 1037 30.77 -0.97 -8.33
N TRP A 1038 31.40 0.12 -7.93
CA TRP A 1038 31.13 1.47 -8.42
C TRP A 1038 31.39 1.58 -9.93
N GLY A 1039 32.59 1.18 -10.40
CA GLY A 1039 32.91 1.17 -11.82
C GLY A 1039 32.00 0.23 -12.64
N GLN A 1040 31.70 -0.97 -12.11
CA GLN A 1040 30.77 -1.90 -12.73
C GLN A 1040 29.35 -1.34 -12.85
N LEU A 1041 28.85 -0.65 -11.82
CA LEU A 1041 27.53 0.00 -11.83
C LEU A 1041 27.51 1.18 -12.81
N LYS A 1042 28.54 2.03 -12.82
CA LYS A 1042 28.67 3.18 -13.74
C LYS A 1042 28.57 2.73 -15.20
N ALA A 1043 29.29 1.66 -15.55
CA ALA A 1043 29.24 1.04 -16.88
C ALA A 1043 27.89 0.37 -17.17
N LYS A 1044 27.42 -0.58 -16.34
CA LYS A 1044 26.16 -1.31 -16.58
C LYS A 1044 24.92 -0.42 -16.62
N ALA A 1045 24.92 0.68 -15.87
CA ALA A 1045 23.82 1.62 -15.83
C ALA A 1045 23.89 2.69 -16.93
N GLN A 1046 24.92 2.68 -17.80
CA GLN A 1046 25.22 3.73 -18.79
C GLN A 1046 25.17 5.13 -18.16
N TYR A 1047 25.85 5.28 -17.02
CA TYR A 1047 25.63 6.43 -16.15
C TYR A 1047 25.98 7.76 -16.83
N ASP A 1048 27.14 7.83 -17.48
CA ASP A 1048 27.64 9.07 -18.07
C ASP A 1048 26.79 9.51 -19.29
N GLU A 1049 26.39 8.55 -20.14
CA GLU A 1049 25.45 8.79 -21.26
C GLU A 1049 24.08 9.30 -20.75
N ARG A 1050 23.54 8.65 -19.73
CA ARG A 1050 22.26 9.06 -19.13
C ARG A 1050 22.36 10.37 -18.35
N ARG A 1051 23.53 10.70 -17.81
CA ARG A 1051 23.78 11.99 -17.17
C ARG A 1051 23.73 13.11 -18.21
N GLN A 1052 24.41 12.96 -19.34
CA GLN A 1052 24.32 13.89 -20.47
C GLN A 1052 22.87 14.03 -20.97
N ALA A 1053 22.12 12.94 -21.10
CA ALA A 1053 20.70 12.98 -21.49
C ALA A 1053 19.80 13.68 -20.45
N VAL A 1054 20.12 13.59 -19.15
CA VAL A 1054 19.43 14.34 -18.08
C VAL A 1054 19.76 15.82 -18.14
N ASP A 1055 21.03 16.17 -18.30
CA ASP A 1055 21.46 17.57 -18.40
C ASP A 1055 20.87 18.23 -19.66
N GLU A 1056 20.80 17.51 -20.79
CA GLU A 1056 20.19 17.98 -22.04
C GLU A 1056 18.67 18.16 -21.94
N PHE A 1057 17.97 17.23 -21.28
CA PHE A 1057 16.55 17.39 -20.94
C PHE A 1057 16.32 18.62 -20.06
N ASN A 1058 17.19 18.83 -19.06
CA ASN A 1058 17.09 19.92 -18.11
C ASN A 1058 17.37 21.31 -18.71
N LYS A 1059 18.07 21.41 -19.86
CA LYS A 1059 18.23 22.65 -20.63
C LYS A 1059 16.95 23.06 -21.37
N HIS A 1060 16.19 22.08 -21.87
CA HIS A 1060 15.05 22.29 -22.76
C HIS A 1060 13.68 22.28 -22.05
N SER A 1061 13.63 21.76 -20.83
CA SER A 1061 12.41 21.65 -20.01
C SER A 1061 12.44 22.69 -18.88
N THR A 1062 11.45 23.58 -18.78
CA THR A 1062 11.43 24.66 -17.77
C THR A 1062 10.77 24.23 -16.46
N HIS A 1063 9.67 23.50 -16.56
CA HIS A 1063 8.79 23.12 -15.44
C HIS A 1063 8.95 21.67 -14.98
N ARG A 1064 9.64 20.84 -15.75
CA ARG A 1064 10.08 19.50 -15.34
C ARG A 1064 11.61 19.45 -15.32
N LYS A 1065 12.15 18.72 -14.35
CA LYS A 1065 13.58 18.41 -14.27
C LYS A 1065 13.74 16.92 -13.97
N ARG A 1066 14.82 16.34 -14.48
CA ARG A 1066 15.27 14.98 -14.17
C ARG A 1066 16.52 15.06 -13.29
N GLY A 1067 16.68 14.09 -12.41
CA GLY A 1067 17.87 13.91 -11.58
C GLY A 1067 18.40 12.50 -11.70
N LEU A 1068 19.72 12.35 -11.61
CA LEU A 1068 20.42 11.07 -11.64
C LEU A 1068 21.61 11.15 -10.70
N THR A 1069 21.77 10.14 -9.84
CA THR A 1069 22.90 10.03 -8.89
C THR A 1069 23.22 8.57 -8.61
N MET A 1070 24.45 8.29 -8.18
CA MET A 1070 24.90 6.98 -7.68
C MET A 1070 25.39 7.13 -6.24
N LEU A 1071 25.01 6.19 -5.37
CA LEU A 1071 25.37 6.15 -3.95
C LEU A 1071 26.12 4.85 -3.63
N PRO A 1072 27.31 4.89 -3.01
CA PRO A 1072 27.96 3.71 -2.45
C PRO A 1072 27.38 3.40 -1.06
N THR A 1073 27.53 2.16 -0.58
CA THR A 1073 27.17 1.82 0.81
C THR A 1073 28.09 0.78 1.42
N ARG A 1074 28.46 0.99 2.69
CA ARG A 1074 29.08 0.01 3.58
C ARG A 1074 28.11 -0.28 4.72
N PHE A 1075 27.92 -1.55 5.04
CA PHE A 1075 27.04 -1.96 6.15
C PHE A 1075 27.74 -3.03 7.01
N GLY A 1076 27.99 -2.71 8.28
CA GLY A 1076 28.57 -3.63 9.26
C GLY A 1076 27.60 -4.74 9.64
N THR A 1077 28.05 -5.99 9.64
CA THR A 1077 27.20 -7.18 9.87
C THR A 1077 27.63 -7.95 11.12
N SER A 1078 27.10 -7.54 12.27
CA SER A 1078 27.09 -8.24 13.57
C SER A 1078 26.18 -7.47 14.53
N PHE A 1079 25.86 -8.04 15.68
CA PHE A 1079 25.39 -7.26 16.83
C PHE A 1079 26.60 -6.66 17.56
N ASP A 1080 26.56 -5.35 17.84
CA ASP A 1080 27.58 -4.65 18.63
C ASP A 1080 27.74 -5.25 20.05
N VAL A 1081 26.66 -5.84 20.57
CA VAL A 1081 26.65 -6.62 21.81
C VAL A 1081 27.15 -8.04 21.52
N LYS A 1082 28.43 -8.30 21.78
CA LYS A 1082 29.14 -9.53 21.41
C LYS A 1082 28.37 -10.82 21.66
N HIS A 1083 27.73 -10.97 22.84
CA HIS A 1083 27.06 -12.22 23.23
C HIS A 1083 25.76 -12.50 22.45
N LEU A 1084 25.18 -11.54 21.74
CA LEU A 1084 24.02 -11.78 20.86
C LEU A 1084 24.41 -12.49 19.56
N ASN A 1085 25.71 -12.54 19.21
CA ASN A 1085 26.22 -13.23 18.03
C ASN A 1085 26.38 -14.75 18.29
N GLN A 1086 25.30 -15.40 18.72
CA GLN A 1086 25.22 -16.84 18.95
C GLN A 1086 23.94 -17.42 18.33
N GLY A 1087 23.95 -18.71 18.03
CA GLY A 1087 22.79 -19.41 17.47
C GLY A 1087 22.83 -20.88 17.82
N MET A 1088 21.66 -21.47 18.03
CA MET A 1088 21.49 -22.88 18.37
C MET A 1088 20.46 -23.54 17.45
N ALA A 1089 20.67 -24.82 17.18
CA ALA A 1089 19.77 -25.69 16.44
C ALA A 1089 19.64 -27.06 17.11
N LEU A 1090 18.50 -27.70 16.92
CA LEU A 1090 18.19 -29.06 17.34
C LEU A 1090 17.75 -29.84 16.10
N VAL A 1091 18.37 -31.00 15.87
CA VAL A 1091 18.10 -31.86 14.71
C VAL A 1091 17.70 -33.24 15.21
N HIS A 1092 16.56 -33.72 14.73
CA HIS A 1092 16.12 -35.10 14.94
C HIS A 1092 16.09 -35.83 13.60
N VAL A 1093 16.73 -37.00 13.55
CA VAL A 1093 16.60 -37.96 12.45
C VAL A 1093 15.74 -39.10 12.97
N TYR A 1094 14.60 -39.33 12.35
CA TYR A 1094 13.67 -40.38 12.73
C TYR A 1094 14.01 -41.72 12.04
N MET A 1095 13.44 -42.81 12.55
CA MET A 1095 13.69 -44.17 12.04
C MET A 1095 13.22 -44.41 10.60
N ASP A 1096 12.37 -43.53 10.05
CA ASP A 1096 11.94 -43.51 8.64
C ASP A 1096 12.88 -42.69 7.73
N GLY A 1097 13.96 -42.13 8.29
CA GLY A 1097 14.91 -41.25 7.59
C GLY A 1097 14.45 -39.79 7.47
N SER A 1098 13.26 -39.43 7.99
CA SER A 1098 12.81 -38.04 7.98
C SER A 1098 13.61 -37.19 8.98
N VAL A 1099 13.85 -35.92 8.61
CA VAL A 1099 14.65 -34.98 9.41
C VAL A 1099 13.81 -33.79 9.86
N LEU A 1100 13.79 -33.54 11.16
CA LEU A 1100 13.20 -32.33 11.75
C LEU A 1100 14.31 -31.42 12.27
N VAL A 1101 14.38 -30.20 11.72
CA VAL A 1101 15.29 -29.14 12.15
C VAL A 1101 14.50 -28.05 12.89
N ALA A 1102 14.93 -27.72 14.10
CA ALA A 1102 14.50 -26.54 14.86
C ALA A 1102 15.71 -25.64 15.13
N HIS A 1103 15.51 -24.32 15.21
CA HIS A 1103 16.57 -23.34 15.46
C HIS A 1103 16.03 -22.07 16.12
N GLY A 1104 16.87 -21.31 16.81
CA GLY A 1104 16.44 -20.11 17.55
C GLY A 1104 15.87 -18.96 16.70
N GLY A 1105 16.25 -18.86 15.42
CA GLY A 1105 15.77 -17.78 14.54
C GLY A 1105 14.32 -17.97 14.03
N THR A 1106 13.61 -16.86 13.81
CA THR A 1106 12.19 -16.85 13.40
C THR A 1106 11.99 -16.49 11.91
N GLU A 1107 11.03 -17.12 11.24
CA GLU A 1107 10.62 -16.74 9.87
C GLU A 1107 9.67 -15.52 9.86
N MET A 1108 10.04 -14.48 9.13
CA MET A 1108 9.23 -13.27 8.90
C MET A 1108 9.14 -12.89 7.40
N GLY A 1109 9.53 -13.80 6.51
CA GLY A 1109 9.52 -13.66 5.05
C GLY A 1109 10.90 -13.63 4.39
N GLN A 1110 11.97 -13.60 5.17
CA GLN A 1110 13.36 -13.59 4.70
C GLN A 1110 13.87 -14.96 4.22
N GLY A 1111 13.03 -16.00 4.31
CA GLY A 1111 13.35 -17.36 3.89
C GLY A 1111 14.40 -18.02 4.78
N LEU A 1112 14.38 -17.73 6.09
CA LEU A 1112 15.32 -18.33 7.03
C LEU A 1112 15.09 -19.84 7.14
N HIS A 1113 13.85 -20.30 7.29
CA HIS A 1113 13.58 -21.73 7.34
C HIS A 1113 13.91 -22.44 6.01
N THR A 1114 13.70 -21.76 4.87
CA THR A 1114 14.14 -22.25 3.55
C THR A 1114 15.66 -22.42 3.52
N LYS A 1115 16.43 -21.40 3.94
CA LYS A 1115 17.90 -21.45 3.98
C LYS A 1115 18.42 -22.53 4.93
N MET A 1116 17.82 -22.70 6.11
CA MET A 1116 18.25 -23.71 7.08
C MET A 1116 17.92 -25.13 6.61
N ALA A 1117 16.81 -25.33 5.89
CA ALA A 1117 16.54 -26.60 5.22
C ALA A 1117 17.53 -26.88 4.09
N MET A 1118 17.92 -25.87 3.29
CA MET A 1118 18.96 -26.01 2.26
C MET A 1118 20.33 -26.35 2.87
N VAL A 1119 20.69 -25.74 4.00
CA VAL A 1119 21.93 -26.07 4.73
C VAL A 1119 21.89 -27.52 5.24
N ALA A 1120 20.77 -27.96 5.84
CA ALA A 1120 20.62 -29.33 6.28
C ALA A 1120 20.73 -30.33 5.12
N ALA A 1121 20.02 -30.09 4.00
CA ALA A 1121 20.02 -30.96 2.82
C ALA A 1121 21.31 -30.94 1.97
N GLU A 1122 22.24 -30.02 2.25
CA GLU A 1122 23.59 -29.98 1.66
C GLU A 1122 24.64 -30.61 2.59
N THR A 1123 24.30 -30.82 3.88
CA THR A 1123 25.24 -31.28 4.93
C THR A 1123 24.99 -32.72 5.36
N LEU A 1124 23.74 -33.19 5.28
CA LEU A 1124 23.27 -34.55 5.57
C LEU A 1124 23.18 -35.38 4.28
#